data_AF-A0A137QT32-F1
#
_entry.id   AF-A0A137QT32-F1
#
_cell.length_a   1.000
_cell.length_b   1.000
_cell.length_c   1.000
_cell.angle_alpha   90.00
_cell.angle_beta   90.00
_cell.angle_gamma   90.00
#
_symmetry.space_group_name_H-M   'P 1'
#
loop_
_entity.id
_entity.type
_entity.pdbx_description
1 polymer ?
#
loop_
_entity_poly.entity_id
_entity_poly.type
_entity_poly.pdbx_seq_one_letter_code
_entity_poly.pdbx_strand_id
1 'polypeptide(L)'
;MEDYATYQTPLSSRYASKEMANLFSPAMRFRTWRQLWLNLAIAEKELGLPISNEAIEQMKNNLDLTPEQFEIAAVEEKKRRHDVMAHVHTFGKVAPAAAGIIHLGATSCYVTDNADLVFLRTGLTYLIRSLGILISRLSAFAAEYRALPTLGFTHFQPAQLTTVGKRATLWIQELLWDLRNIKRVRDDLGFRGVKGTTGTQASFLALFDGDHDKVEQLDKLVTKLSGFDYAYPVTSQTYSRKIDIDVLAPLASLGATAHKIATDLRLLANLKEVEEPFESTQIGSSAMAYKRNPMRSERVCSLARHLMVLHQNALMTSSVQWFERTLDDSANRRITLPEAFLTADIVLSTLQNVSEGLVVYPKVIARRISQELPFMATENVIMAIVKKGGDRQEAHEKIRVLSHEAGHQVKQLGLENDLIERIKRDSYFDPIKDELDDLLDPQTFIGRAPEQVDSFLKQWVEPALADEEVKGAIAKSQKIELSVEQLDKLVTKLSGFDYAYPVTSQTYSRKIDIDVLAPLASLGATAHKIATDLRLLANLKEVEEPFESTQIGSSAMAYKRNPMRSERVCSLARHLMVLHQNALMTSSVQWFERTLDDSANRRITLPEAFLTADIVLSTLQNVSEGLVVYPKVIARRISQELPFMATENVIMAIVKKGGDRQEAHEKIRVLSHEAGHQVKQLGLENDLIERIKRDSYFDPIKDELDDLLDPQTFIGRAPEQVDSFLKQWVEPALADEEVKGAIAKSQKIELSV
;
A
#
# COMPACT_ATOMS: atom_id res chain seq x y z
N MET A 1 16.21 19.85 18.26
CA MET A 1 17.45 19.09 17.98
C MET A 1 17.13 17.61 17.69
N GLU A 2 16.10 17.02 18.33
CA GLU A 2 15.62 15.65 18.00
C GLU A 2 15.15 15.47 16.54
N ASP A 3 14.57 16.50 15.92
CA ASP A 3 14.04 16.40 14.54
C ASP A 3 15.09 16.05 13.47
N TYR A 4 16.37 16.41 13.70
CA TYR A 4 17.48 16.05 12.80
C TYR A 4 18.24 14.78 13.25
N ALA A 5 17.95 14.27 14.44
CA ALA A 5 18.61 13.10 15.03
C ALA A 5 17.80 11.80 14.87
N THR A 6 16.57 11.89 14.33
CA THR A 6 15.65 10.77 14.14
C THR A 6 15.20 10.68 12.67
N TYR A 7 14.86 9.47 12.21
CA TYR A 7 14.35 9.29 10.85
C TYR A 7 13.03 10.02 10.67
N GLN A 8 12.96 10.87 9.64
CA GLN A 8 11.76 11.50 9.17
C GLN A 8 11.47 10.98 7.77
N THR A 9 10.24 10.52 7.52
CA THR A 9 9.88 10.09 6.17
C THR A 9 10.09 11.25 5.19
N PRO A 10 10.77 11.03 4.05
CA PRO A 10 11.00 12.09 3.08
C PRO A 10 9.70 12.55 2.40
N LEU A 11 8.62 11.76 2.49
CA LEU A 11 7.31 12.13 1.97
C LEU A 11 6.79 13.41 2.62
N SER A 12 6.77 13.50 3.95
CA SER A 12 6.28 14.67 4.67
C SER A 12 7.32 15.77 4.87
N SER A 13 8.61 15.42 4.96
CA SER A 13 9.68 16.38 5.26
C SER A 13 10.26 17.08 4.02
N ARG A 14 10.08 16.51 2.82
CA ARG A 14 10.77 16.99 1.61
C ARG A 14 9.88 17.19 0.39
N TYR A 15 8.79 16.44 0.25
CA TYR A 15 8.14 16.32 -1.06
C TYR A 15 6.66 16.72 -1.08
N ALA A 16 5.84 16.24 -0.15
CA ALA A 16 4.38 16.41 -0.21
C ALA A 16 3.96 17.86 0.04
N SER A 17 2.78 18.23 -0.48
CA SER A 17 2.16 19.52 -0.19
C SER A 17 1.90 19.67 1.32
N LYS A 18 1.90 20.92 1.78
CA LYS A 18 1.59 21.24 3.18
C LYS A 18 0.16 20.84 3.52
N GLU A 19 -0.76 20.95 2.57
CA GLU A 19 -2.16 20.58 2.70
C GLU A 19 -2.33 19.07 2.94
N MET A 20 -1.68 18.22 2.13
CA MET A 20 -1.75 16.77 2.29
C MET A 20 -1.02 16.30 3.55
N ALA A 21 0.15 16.88 3.85
CA ALA A 21 0.90 16.57 5.07
C ALA A 21 0.12 16.96 6.34
N ASN A 22 -0.52 18.14 6.34
CA ASN A 22 -1.36 18.57 7.46
C ASN A 22 -2.59 17.66 7.64
N LEU A 23 -3.21 17.19 6.56
CA LEU A 23 -4.39 16.31 6.62
C LEU A 23 -4.13 15.04 7.44
N PHE A 24 -2.95 14.43 7.29
CA PHE A 24 -2.55 13.22 8.02
C PHE A 24 -1.75 13.50 9.29
N SER A 25 -1.67 14.77 9.72
CA SER A 25 -0.93 15.14 10.93
C SER A 25 -1.64 14.67 12.21
N PRO A 26 -0.89 14.45 13.32
CA PRO A 26 -1.48 14.19 14.63
C PRO A 26 -2.46 15.30 15.07
N ALA A 27 -2.14 16.56 14.79
CA ALA A 27 -3.00 17.70 15.09
C ALA A 27 -4.36 17.59 14.40
N MET A 28 -4.37 17.34 13.09
CA MET A 28 -5.62 17.14 12.36
C MET A 28 -6.39 15.90 12.82
N ARG A 29 -5.67 14.80 13.13
CA ARG A 29 -6.27 13.57 13.67
C ARG A 29 -7.06 13.84 14.94
N PHE A 30 -6.41 14.38 15.96
CA PHE A 30 -7.03 14.56 17.27
C PHE A 30 -8.04 15.71 17.30
N ARG A 31 -7.84 16.75 16.49
CA ARG A 31 -8.88 17.75 16.23
C ARG A 31 -10.15 17.11 15.66
N THR A 32 -10.00 16.21 14.69
CA THR A 32 -11.14 15.51 14.08
C THR A 32 -11.82 14.58 15.08
N TRP A 33 -11.07 13.92 15.98
CA TRP A 33 -11.68 13.14 17.07
C TRP A 33 -12.53 14.02 17.99
N ARG A 34 -12.02 15.19 18.39
CA ARG A 34 -12.79 16.16 19.18
C ARG A 34 -14.04 16.66 18.44
N GLN A 35 -13.94 16.90 17.14
CA GLN A 35 -15.10 17.26 16.31
C GLN A 35 -16.14 16.14 16.26
N LEU A 36 -15.72 14.87 16.14
CA LEU A 36 -16.62 13.73 16.14
C LEU A 36 -17.31 13.57 17.50
N TRP A 37 -16.59 13.68 18.62
CA TRP A 37 -17.20 13.67 19.94
C TRP A 37 -18.19 14.82 20.13
N LEU A 38 -17.88 16.02 19.63
CA LEU A 38 -18.81 17.16 19.65
C LEU A 38 -20.08 16.84 18.85
N ASN A 39 -19.95 16.30 17.64
CA ASN A 39 -21.09 15.91 16.81
C ASN A 39 -21.95 14.84 17.48
N LEU A 40 -21.33 13.86 18.16
CA LEU A 40 -22.02 12.84 18.94
C LEU A 40 -22.85 13.48 20.05
N ALA A 41 -22.23 14.33 20.87
CA ALA A 41 -22.89 14.97 22.00
C ALA A 41 -24.04 15.90 21.55
N ILE A 42 -23.90 16.60 20.42
CA ILE A 42 -24.98 17.39 19.81
C ILE A 42 -26.16 16.49 19.43
N ALA A 43 -25.90 15.40 18.70
CA ALA A 43 -26.95 14.51 18.22
C ALA A 43 -27.65 13.76 19.38
N GLU A 44 -26.89 13.28 20.36
CA GLU A 44 -27.42 12.66 21.58
C GLU A 44 -28.33 13.60 22.37
N LYS A 45 -27.94 14.87 22.47
CA LYS A 45 -28.76 15.90 23.11
C LYS A 45 -30.06 16.17 22.36
N GLU A 46 -30.00 16.30 21.04
CA GLU A 46 -31.19 16.50 20.19
C GLU A 46 -32.20 15.35 20.35
N LEU A 47 -31.72 14.14 20.65
CA LEU A 47 -32.53 12.94 20.85
C LEU A 47 -32.97 12.70 22.32
N GLY A 48 -32.62 13.65 23.21
CA GLY A 48 -33.15 13.73 24.57
C GLY A 48 -32.22 13.24 25.67
N LEU A 49 -30.94 12.95 25.41
CA LEU A 49 -29.98 12.66 26.48
C LEU A 49 -29.62 13.94 27.27
N PRO A 50 -29.39 13.85 28.60
CA PRO A 50 -29.20 15.00 29.48
C PRO A 50 -27.79 15.62 29.35
N ILE A 51 -27.52 16.27 28.21
CA ILE A 51 -26.25 16.93 27.90
C ILE A 51 -26.43 18.46 27.97
N SER A 52 -25.68 19.13 28.85
CA SER A 52 -25.82 20.57 29.08
C SER A 52 -25.34 21.41 27.88
N ASN A 53 -25.87 22.63 27.71
CA ASN A 53 -25.35 23.58 26.70
C ASN A 53 -23.90 23.96 27.00
N GLU A 54 -23.55 24.06 28.28
CA GLU A 54 -22.19 24.35 28.73
C GLU A 54 -21.19 23.28 28.28
N ALA A 55 -21.54 21.99 28.38
CA ALA A 55 -20.69 20.90 27.91
C ALA A 55 -20.38 21.02 26.40
N ILE A 56 -21.41 21.28 25.58
CA ILE A 56 -21.27 21.46 24.14
C ILE A 56 -20.38 22.68 23.81
N GLU A 57 -20.60 23.81 24.47
CA GLU A 57 -19.80 25.02 24.24
C GLU A 57 -18.34 24.84 24.69
N GLN A 58 -18.09 24.18 25.82
CA GLN A 58 -16.71 23.85 26.25
C GLN A 58 -16.01 22.94 25.22
N MET A 59 -16.68 21.91 24.70
CA MET A 59 -16.11 21.04 23.67
C MET A 59 -15.80 21.82 22.38
N LYS A 60 -16.72 22.67 21.94
CA LYS A 60 -16.60 23.49 20.73
C LYS A 60 -15.45 24.49 20.80
N ASN A 61 -15.22 25.09 21.98
CA ASN A 61 -14.12 26.04 22.20
C ASN A 61 -12.74 25.37 22.36
N ASN A 62 -12.68 24.03 22.44
CA ASN A 62 -11.46 23.27 22.69
C ASN A 62 -11.20 22.19 21.62
N LEU A 63 -11.58 22.42 20.36
CA LEU A 63 -11.37 21.42 19.30
C LEU A 63 -9.89 21.25 18.90
N ASP A 64 -9.11 22.33 18.94
CA ASP A 64 -7.68 22.29 18.62
C ASP A 64 -6.85 21.97 19.87
N LEU A 65 -5.78 21.18 19.70
CA LEU A 65 -4.90 20.74 20.80
C LEU A 65 -3.72 21.70 20.96
N THR A 66 -3.41 22.09 22.20
CA THR A 66 -2.17 22.81 22.53
C THR A 66 -1.01 21.83 22.73
N PRO A 67 0.27 22.26 22.62
CA PRO A 67 1.43 21.41 22.92
C PRO A 67 1.36 20.73 24.29
N GLU A 68 0.91 21.43 25.33
CA GLU A 68 0.78 20.81 26.67
C GLU A 68 -0.27 19.68 26.68
N GLN A 69 -1.33 19.80 25.88
CA GLN A 69 -2.33 18.74 25.76
C GLN A 69 -1.78 17.49 25.05
N PHE A 70 -0.84 17.65 24.10
CA PHE A 70 -0.15 16.51 23.50
C PHE A 70 0.72 15.78 24.52
N GLU A 71 1.43 16.50 25.37
CA GLU A 71 2.24 15.90 26.45
C GLU A 71 1.35 15.12 27.44
N ILE A 72 0.23 15.71 27.85
CA ILE A 72 -0.75 15.03 28.71
C ILE A 72 -1.23 13.74 28.04
N ALA A 73 -1.63 13.82 26.76
CA ALA A 73 -2.09 12.65 26.03
C ALA A 73 -1.01 11.54 25.96
N ALA A 74 0.25 11.89 25.69
CA ALA A 74 1.35 10.92 25.62
C ALA A 74 1.60 10.22 26.97
N VAL A 75 1.61 10.96 28.08
CA VAL A 75 1.73 10.38 29.44
C VAL A 75 0.59 9.43 29.73
N GLU A 76 -0.63 9.85 29.39
CA GLU A 76 -1.84 9.09 29.61
C GLU A 76 -1.93 7.85 28.71
N GLU A 77 -1.37 7.90 27.50
CA GLU A 77 -1.26 6.76 26.59
C GLU A 77 -0.24 5.74 27.07
N LYS A 78 0.92 6.19 27.56
CA LYS A 78 1.93 5.33 28.20
C LYS A 78 1.32 4.56 29.37
N LYS A 79 0.49 5.21 30.19
CA LYS A 79 -0.16 4.60 31.35
C LYS A 79 -1.28 3.62 30.98
N ARG A 80 -2.17 3.99 30.05
CA ARG A 80 -3.38 3.20 29.71
C ARG A 80 -3.15 2.19 28.59
N ARG A 81 -2.06 2.33 27.83
CA ARG A 81 -1.76 1.60 26.60
C ARG A 81 -2.90 1.68 25.58
N HIS A 82 -3.59 2.83 25.53
CA HIS A 82 -4.75 3.07 24.67
C HIS A 82 -4.88 4.56 24.30
N ASP A 83 -4.65 4.88 23.02
CA ASP A 83 -4.69 6.23 22.41
C ASP A 83 -6.01 6.96 22.63
N VAL A 84 -7.13 6.38 22.21
CA VAL A 84 -8.44 7.04 22.31
C VAL A 84 -8.78 7.39 23.76
N MET A 85 -8.56 6.47 24.70
CA MET A 85 -8.85 6.74 26.12
C MET A 85 -7.94 7.79 26.74
N ALA A 86 -6.67 7.86 26.30
CA ALA A 86 -5.77 8.95 26.68
C ALA A 86 -6.30 10.31 26.19
N HIS A 87 -6.81 10.37 24.96
CA HIS A 87 -7.40 11.58 24.39
C HIS A 87 -8.78 11.93 24.97
N VAL A 88 -9.62 10.95 25.34
CA VAL A 88 -10.87 11.20 26.09
C VAL A 88 -10.56 11.89 27.42
N HIS A 89 -9.59 11.36 28.17
CA HIS A 89 -9.17 11.96 29.44
C HIS A 89 -8.59 13.37 29.25
N THR A 90 -7.73 13.54 28.26
CA THR A 90 -7.12 14.83 27.93
C THR A 90 -8.17 15.87 27.52
N PHE A 91 -9.18 15.46 26.75
CA PHE A 91 -10.26 16.36 26.36
C PHE A 91 -11.18 16.73 27.53
N GLY A 92 -11.49 15.77 28.40
CA GLY A 92 -12.27 16.01 29.63
C GLY A 92 -11.59 16.98 30.60
N LYS A 93 -10.25 17.05 30.63
CA LYS A 93 -9.51 18.04 31.44
C LYS A 93 -9.77 19.49 31.01
N VAL A 94 -10.00 19.73 29.72
CA VAL A 94 -10.23 21.08 29.17
C VAL A 94 -11.70 21.38 28.88
N ALA A 95 -12.56 20.36 28.94
CA ALA A 95 -14.01 20.48 28.92
C ALA A 95 -14.63 19.74 30.13
N PRO A 96 -14.42 20.23 31.37
CA PRO A 96 -14.86 19.55 32.59
C PRO A 96 -16.38 19.30 32.65
N ALA A 97 -17.20 20.19 32.10
CA ALA A 97 -18.65 19.98 32.04
C ALA A 97 -19.03 18.84 31.07
N ALA A 98 -18.15 18.50 30.13
CA ALA A 98 -18.34 17.41 29.18
C ALA A 98 -17.61 16.12 29.57
N ALA A 99 -16.72 16.14 30.58
CA ALA A 99 -15.83 15.02 30.89
C ALA A 99 -16.54 13.68 31.12
N GLY A 100 -17.74 13.71 31.72
CA GLY A 100 -18.56 12.51 31.96
C GLY A 100 -19.39 12.04 30.77
N ILE A 101 -19.52 12.84 29.69
CA ILE A 101 -20.34 12.52 28.52
C ILE A 101 -19.53 12.36 27.22
N ILE A 102 -18.26 12.75 27.21
CA ILE A 102 -17.37 12.49 26.07
C ILE A 102 -17.30 10.97 25.85
N HIS A 103 -17.57 10.53 24.62
CA HIS A 103 -17.55 9.13 24.20
C HIS A 103 -18.70 8.26 24.75
N LEU A 104 -19.79 8.87 25.24
CA LEU A 104 -20.96 8.15 25.74
C LEU A 104 -21.50 7.16 24.68
N GLY A 105 -21.72 5.91 25.09
CA GLY A 105 -22.25 4.83 24.22
C GLY A 105 -21.33 4.33 23.11
N ALA A 106 -20.25 5.05 22.80
CA ALA A 106 -19.37 4.78 21.69
C ALA A 106 -18.26 3.76 22.03
N THR A 107 -17.61 3.27 20.99
CA THR A 107 -16.36 2.50 21.06
C THR A 107 -15.25 3.31 20.40
N SER A 108 -13.98 2.97 20.64
CA SER A 108 -12.80 3.66 20.08
C SER A 108 -12.89 3.88 18.56
N CYS A 109 -13.48 2.92 17.84
CA CYS A 109 -13.70 2.99 16.38
C CYS A 109 -14.67 4.08 15.95
N TYR A 110 -15.49 4.63 16.84
CA TYR A 110 -16.30 5.79 16.52
C TYR A 110 -15.45 6.99 16.12
N VAL A 111 -14.32 7.26 16.79
CA VAL A 111 -13.45 8.38 16.40
C VAL A 111 -12.36 7.98 15.43
N THR A 112 -11.76 6.80 15.58
CA THR A 112 -10.64 6.40 14.71
C THR A 112 -11.09 6.16 13.28
N ASP A 113 -12.12 5.32 13.08
CA ASP A 113 -12.53 4.90 11.74
C ASP A 113 -13.30 5.99 11.00
N ASN A 114 -14.17 6.75 11.70
CA ASN A 114 -14.86 7.88 11.07
C ASN A 114 -13.89 9.00 10.70
N ALA A 115 -12.87 9.28 11.53
CA ALA A 115 -11.84 10.26 11.17
C ALA A 115 -11.02 9.79 9.96
N ASP A 116 -10.63 8.51 9.91
CA ASP A 116 -9.95 7.95 8.75
C ASP A 116 -10.79 8.14 7.46
N LEU A 117 -12.09 7.83 7.48
CA LEU A 117 -12.97 8.06 6.33
C LEU A 117 -13.06 9.54 5.91
N VAL A 118 -13.07 10.47 6.88
CA VAL A 118 -13.00 11.92 6.62
C VAL A 118 -11.68 12.28 5.92
N PHE A 119 -10.54 11.73 6.38
CA PHE A 119 -9.24 11.97 5.77
C PHE A 119 -9.14 11.37 4.37
N LEU A 120 -9.63 10.15 4.16
CA LEU A 120 -9.65 9.51 2.84
C LEU A 120 -10.46 10.34 1.84
N ARG A 121 -11.69 10.75 2.19
CA ARG A 121 -12.53 11.58 1.32
C ARG A 121 -11.90 12.94 1.02
N THR A 122 -11.31 13.58 2.04
CA THR A 122 -10.63 14.89 1.88
C THR A 122 -9.38 14.77 1.02
N GLY A 123 -8.57 13.73 1.23
CA GLY A 123 -7.38 13.45 0.44
C GLY A 123 -7.72 13.17 -1.02
N LEU A 124 -8.75 12.36 -1.29
CA LEU A 124 -9.22 12.08 -2.65
C LEU A 124 -9.68 13.38 -3.33
N THR A 125 -10.35 14.24 -2.58
CA THR A 125 -10.78 15.56 -3.06
C THR A 125 -9.59 16.44 -3.47
N TYR A 126 -8.51 16.47 -2.67
CA TYR A 126 -7.29 17.19 -3.04
C TYR A 126 -6.65 16.61 -4.31
N LEU A 127 -6.56 15.28 -4.42
CA LEU A 127 -5.99 14.61 -5.59
C LEU A 127 -6.80 14.86 -6.87
N ILE A 128 -8.14 14.87 -6.80
CA ILE A 128 -9.03 15.17 -7.94
C ILE A 128 -8.75 16.56 -8.50
N ARG A 129 -8.55 17.55 -7.62
CA ARG A 129 -8.21 18.92 -8.01
C ARG A 129 -6.85 18.99 -8.71
N SER A 130 -5.81 18.41 -8.10
CA SER A 130 -4.46 18.35 -8.68
C SER A 130 -4.44 17.63 -10.02
N LEU A 131 -5.17 16.51 -10.14
CA LEU A 131 -5.28 15.73 -11.37
C LEU A 131 -6.00 16.51 -12.49
N GLY A 132 -7.08 17.23 -12.17
CA GLY A 132 -7.75 18.10 -13.12
C GLY A 132 -6.86 19.23 -13.65
N ILE A 133 -6.01 19.81 -12.79
CA ILE A 133 -5.02 20.81 -13.21
C ILE A 133 -3.98 20.18 -14.15
N LEU A 134 -3.41 19.02 -13.79
CA LEU A 134 -2.45 18.31 -14.64
C LEU A 134 -3.03 18.00 -16.03
N ILE A 135 -4.26 17.47 -16.08
CA ILE A 135 -4.96 17.19 -17.34
C ILE A 135 -5.12 18.47 -18.17
N SER A 136 -5.50 19.59 -17.54
CA SER A 136 -5.61 20.88 -18.21
C SER A 136 -4.28 21.34 -18.82
N ARG A 137 -3.16 21.21 -18.12
CA ARG A 137 -1.82 21.59 -18.63
C ARG A 137 -1.38 20.75 -19.80
N LEU A 138 -1.51 19.43 -19.70
CA LEU A 138 -1.16 18.53 -20.80
C LEU A 138 -2.09 18.72 -22.00
N SER A 139 -3.35 19.12 -21.79
CA SER A 139 -4.29 19.41 -22.86
C SER A 139 -3.91 20.68 -23.63
N ALA A 140 -3.46 21.73 -22.92
CA ALA A 140 -2.92 22.93 -23.56
C ALA A 140 -1.68 22.59 -24.41
N PHE A 141 -0.74 21.81 -23.85
CA PHE A 141 0.43 21.31 -24.59
C PHE A 141 0.03 20.47 -25.82
N ALA A 142 -0.96 19.58 -25.66
CA ALA A 142 -1.44 18.75 -26.77
C ALA A 142 -2.05 19.59 -27.89
N ALA A 143 -2.82 20.62 -27.56
CA ALA A 143 -3.43 21.53 -28.54
C ALA A 143 -2.40 22.38 -29.29
N GLU A 144 -1.38 22.89 -28.59
CA GLU A 144 -0.27 23.67 -29.16
C GLU A 144 0.51 22.83 -30.20
N TYR A 145 0.87 21.60 -29.84
CA TYR A 145 1.70 20.73 -30.66
C TYR A 145 0.92 19.69 -31.47
N ARG A 146 -0.39 19.89 -31.67
CA ARG A 146 -1.29 18.91 -32.31
C ARG A 146 -0.90 18.54 -33.74
N ALA A 147 -0.25 19.46 -34.46
CA ALA A 147 0.15 19.31 -35.86
C ALA A 147 1.67 19.23 -36.05
N LEU A 148 2.47 19.17 -34.99
CA LEU A 148 3.93 19.04 -35.09
C LEU A 148 4.30 17.56 -35.31
N PRO A 149 4.77 17.15 -36.52
CA PRO A 149 5.14 15.76 -36.78
C PRO A 149 6.29 15.33 -35.89
N THR A 150 6.25 14.09 -35.41
CA THR A 150 7.32 13.42 -34.67
C THR A 150 7.36 11.96 -35.06
N LEU A 151 8.53 11.33 -34.95
CA LEU A 151 8.70 9.92 -35.25
C LEU A 151 7.84 9.07 -34.31
N GLY A 152 7.05 8.14 -34.84
CA GLY A 152 6.34 7.14 -34.05
C GLY A 152 7.31 6.08 -33.54
N PHE A 153 6.98 5.45 -32.41
CA PHE A 153 7.81 4.40 -31.83
C PHE A 153 6.98 3.18 -31.43
N THR A 154 7.33 2.02 -32.00
CA THR A 154 6.86 0.70 -31.57
C THR A 154 8.10 -0.15 -31.31
N HIS A 155 8.20 -0.80 -30.14
CA HIS A 155 9.44 -1.45 -29.68
C HIS A 155 10.64 -0.48 -29.57
N PHE A 156 10.35 0.82 -29.41
CA PHE A 156 11.31 1.92 -29.51
C PHE A 156 12.13 1.92 -30.82
N GLN A 157 11.58 1.32 -31.88
CA GLN A 157 12.08 1.43 -33.25
C GLN A 157 11.26 2.47 -34.04
N PRO A 158 11.87 3.14 -35.03
CA PRO A 158 11.17 4.04 -35.94
C PRO A 158 9.91 3.39 -36.54
N ALA A 159 8.79 4.09 -36.42
CA ALA A 159 7.50 3.72 -36.98
C ALA A 159 6.82 4.94 -37.63
N GLN A 160 5.68 4.72 -38.29
CA GLN A 160 4.89 5.77 -38.95
C GLN A 160 4.75 7.02 -38.07
N LEU A 161 4.82 8.19 -38.71
CA LEU A 161 4.80 9.45 -37.97
C LEU A 161 3.50 9.62 -37.17
N THR A 162 3.64 10.32 -36.06
CA THR A 162 2.52 10.86 -35.28
C THR A 162 2.78 12.34 -35.05
N THR A 163 2.04 12.98 -34.14
CA THR A 163 2.37 14.35 -33.70
C THR A 163 2.70 14.39 -32.23
N VAL A 164 3.49 15.40 -31.82
CA VAL A 164 3.84 15.61 -30.41
C VAL A 164 2.57 15.73 -29.57
N GLY A 165 1.58 16.50 -30.03
CA GLY A 165 0.29 16.62 -29.37
C GLY A 165 -0.51 15.31 -29.34
N LYS A 166 -0.51 14.53 -30.44
CA LYS A 166 -1.18 13.23 -30.46
C LYS A 166 -0.55 12.25 -29.47
N ARG A 167 0.76 12.25 -29.29
CA ARG A 167 1.44 11.46 -28.23
C ARG A 167 0.94 11.87 -26.85
N ALA A 168 0.84 13.16 -26.57
CA ALA A 168 0.33 13.66 -25.28
C ALA A 168 -1.13 13.22 -25.00
N THR A 169 -1.97 13.02 -26.03
CA THR A 169 -3.34 12.51 -25.81
C THR A 169 -3.38 11.09 -25.23
N LEU A 170 -2.36 10.26 -25.44
CA LEU A 170 -2.29 8.93 -24.83
C LEU A 170 -2.13 9.05 -23.31
N TRP A 171 -1.29 10.00 -22.87
CA TRP A 171 -1.08 10.31 -21.45
C TRP A 171 -2.36 10.87 -20.82
N ILE A 172 -3.01 11.81 -21.50
CA ILE A 172 -4.25 12.43 -21.02
C ILE A 172 -5.37 11.39 -20.89
N GLN A 173 -5.47 10.43 -21.83
CA GLN A 173 -6.49 9.38 -21.78
C GLN A 173 -6.38 8.52 -20.52
N GLU A 174 -5.17 8.11 -20.13
CA GLU A 174 -4.95 7.34 -18.91
C GLU A 174 -5.30 8.18 -17.66
N LEU A 175 -4.89 9.46 -17.63
CA LEU A 175 -5.24 10.38 -16.55
C LEU A 175 -6.76 10.63 -16.41
N LEU A 176 -7.51 10.62 -17.52
CA LEU A 176 -8.98 10.69 -17.48
C LEU A 176 -9.60 9.45 -16.82
N TRP A 177 -9.02 8.26 -17.05
CA TRP A 177 -9.47 7.05 -16.37
C TRP A 177 -9.14 7.09 -14.87
N ASP A 178 -7.97 7.61 -14.50
CA ASP A 178 -7.63 7.82 -13.09
C ASP A 178 -8.59 8.83 -12.44
N LEU A 179 -8.90 9.95 -13.12
CA LEU A 179 -9.85 10.95 -12.62
C LEU A 179 -11.24 10.34 -12.40
N ARG A 180 -11.72 9.55 -13.35
CA ARG A 180 -12.98 8.80 -13.22
C ARG A 180 -12.95 7.88 -11.99
N ASN A 181 -11.87 7.10 -11.85
CA ASN A 181 -11.79 6.08 -10.79
C ASN A 181 -11.68 6.71 -9.39
N ILE A 182 -10.91 7.80 -9.26
CA ILE A 182 -10.74 8.53 -8.00
C ILE A 182 -12.04 9.26 -7.62
N LYS A 183 -12.74 9.89 -8.58
CA LYS A 183 -14.07 10.47 -8.33
C LYS A 183 -15.06 9.43 -7.85
N ARG A 184 -15.16 8.30 -8.57
CA ARG A 184 -16.05 7.19 -8.20
C ARG A 184 -15.82 6.76 -6.74
N VAL A 185 -14.57 6.45 -6.35
CA VAL A 185 -14.34 5.98 -4.97
C VAL A 185 -14.57 7.06 -3.92
N ARG A 186 -14.31 8.34 -4.24
CA ARG A 186 -14.65 9.45 -3.32
C ARG A 186 -16.15 9.53 -3.09
N ASP A 187 -16.93 9.41 -4.16
CA ASP A 187 -18.39 9.55 -4.13
C ASP A 187 -19.07 8.31 -3.53
N ASP A 188 -18.45 7.12 -3.67
CA ASP A 188 -18.88 5.86 -3.07
C ASP A 188 -18.45 5.69 -1.59
N LEU A 189 -17.75 6.66 -0.99
CA LEU A 189 -17.31 6.56 0.41
C LEU A 189 -18.46 6.87 1.37
N GLY A 190 -18.91 5.84 2.09
CA GLY A 190 -19.85 5.98 3.21
C GLY A 190 -19.17 6.27 4.54
N PHE A 191 -19.94 6.76 5.51
CA PHE A 191 -19.52 6.92 6.90
C PHE A 191 -19.66 5.60 7.68
N ARG A 192 -18.85 5.37 8.73
CA ARG A 192 -19.12 4.23 9.64
C ARG A 192 -20.31 4.54 10.55
N GLY A 193 -20.35 5.75 11.09
CA GLY A 193 -21.39 6.19 12.03
C GLY A 193 -21.22 5.61 13.44
N VAL A 194 -22.33 5.50 14.18
CA VAL A 194 -22.42 4.98 15.55
C VAL A 194 -22.85 3.52 15.55
N LYS A 195 -21.88 2.59 15.56
CA LYS A 195 -22.14 1.15 15.38
C LYS A 195 -21.86 0.27 16.61
N GLY A 196 -21.32 0.86 17.68
CA GLY A 196 -20.91 0.12 18.88
C GLY A 196 -19.74 -0.85 18.63
N THR A 197 -19.49 -1.75 19.57
CA THR A 197 -18.27 -2.59 19.63
C THR A 197 -18.25 -3.72 18.60
N THR A 198 -19.39 -4.19 18.11
CA THR A 198 -19.52 -5.32 17.18
C THR A 198 -20.46 -5.03 16.01
N GLY A 199 -20.81 -3.76 15.79
CA GLY A 199 -21.70 -3.36 14.70
C GLY A 199 -23.19 -3.35 15.05
N THR A 200 -23.57 -3.90 16.20
CA THR A 200 -24.98 -4.12 16.59
C THR A 200 -25.64 -2.95 17.31
N GLN A 201 -24.89 -1.88 17.60
CA GLN A 201 -25.42 -0.68 18.29
C GLN A 201 -25.99 -0.94 19.70
N ALA A 202 -25.72 -2.08 20.32
CA ALA A 202 -26.33 -2.49 21.58
C ALA A 202 -26.16 -1.47 22.74
N SER A 203 -25.01 -0.80 22.81
CA SER A 203 -24.77 0.25 23.80
C SER A 203 -25.67 1.48 23.61
N PHE A 204 -25.87 1.91 22.37
CA PHE A 204 -26.78 3.01 22.05
C PHE A 204 -28.24 2.61 22.24
N LEU A 205 -28.62 1.39 21.86
CA LEU A 205 -29.97 0.87 22.11
C LEU A 205 -30.29 0.84 23.60
N ALA A 206 -29.34 0.44 24.44
CA ALA A 206 -29.48 0.48 25.89
C ALA A 206 -29.57 1.93 26.43
N LEU A 207 -28.80 2.87 25.87
CA LEU A 207 -28.87 4.29 26.25
C LEU A 207 -30.20 4.96 25.92
N PHE A 208 -30.92 4.45 24.91
CA PHE A 208 -32.24 4.92 24.52
C PHE A 208 -33.36 3.97 24.96
N ASP A 209 -33.16 3.20 26.04
CA ASP A 209 -34.17 2.33 26.65
C ASP A 209 -34.87 1.36 25.68
N GLY A 210 -34.15 0.88 24.65
CA GLY A 210 -34.68 -0.02 23.62
C GLY A 210 -35.35 0.67 22.44
N ASP A 211 -35.29 1.99 22.32
CA ASP A 211 -35.85 2.75 21.20
C ASP A 211 -34.96 2.67 19.95
N HIS A 212 -35.33 1.78 19.03
CA HIS A 212 -34.63 1.56 17.77
C HIS A 212 -34.66 2.79 16.85
N ASP A 213 -35.76 3.55 16.83
CA ASP A 213 -35.91 4.70 15.94
C ASP A 213 -34.94 5.82 16.33
N LYS A 214 -34.73 6.03 17.64
CA LYS A 214 -33.71 6.98 18.12
C LYS A 214 -32.29 6.55 17.77
N VAL A 215 -31.98 5.26 17.84
CA VAL A 215 -30.65 4.75 17.43
C VAL A 215 -30.40 5.01 15.94
N GLU A 216 -31.39 4.75 15.08
CA GLU A 216 -31.27 5.06 13.66
C GLU A 216 -31.15 6.57 13.39
N GLN A 217 -31.92 7.39 14.12
CA GLN A 217 -31.84 8.84 14.01
C GLN A 217 -30.48 9.37 14.47
N LEU A 218 -29.90 8.82 15.53
CA LEU A 218 -28.56 9.17 16.00
C LEU A 218 -27.54 8.94 14.89
N ASP A 219 -27.58 7.76 14.26
CA ASP A 219 -26.66 7.40 13.17
C ASP A 219 -26.80 8.32 11.96
N LYS A 220 -28.03 8.66 11.56
CA LYS A 220 -28.32 9.61 10.47
C LYS A 220 -27.83 11.02 10.81
N LEU A 221 -28.07 11.50 12.03
CA LEU A 221 -27.67 12.84 12.47
C LEU A 221 -26.15 13.00 12.51
N VAL A 222 -25.42 12.08 13.15
CA VAL A 222 -23.95 12.18 13.22
C VAL A 222 -23.31 12.09 11.82
N THR A 223 -23.88 11.26 10.94
CA THR A 223 -23.43 11.12 9.54
C THR A 223 -23.59 12.44 8.78
N LYS A 224 -24.76 13.06 8.88
CA LYS A 224 -25.04 14.36 8.28
C LYS A 224 -24.16 15.48 8.84
N LEU A 225 -23.97 15.51 10.17
CA LEU A 225 -23.09 16.49 10.84
C LEU A 225 -21.62 16.32 10.44
N SER A 226 -21.20 15.11 10.09
CA SER A 226 -19.88 14.81 9.53
C SER A 226 -19.80 15.01 8.00
N GLY A 227 -20.89 15.48 7.39
CA GLY A 227 -20.98 15.84 5.98
C GLY A 227 -20.99 14.65 5.02
N PHE A 228 -21.41 13.46 5.45
CA PHE A 228 -21.59 12.29 4.58
C PHE A 228 -23.07 12.12 4.21
N ASP A 229 -23.33 11.62 3.01
CA ASP A 229 -24.71 11.40 2.53
C ASP A 229 -25.35 10.15 3.15
N TYR A 230 -24.53 9.15 3.49
CA TYR A 230 -24.98 7.91 4.10
C TYR A 230 -23.93 7.29 5.02
N ALA A 231 -24.39 6.45 5.94
CA ALA A 231 -23.56 5.54 6.72
C ALA A 231 -23.73 4.11 6.22
N TYR A 232 -22.69 3.30 6.38
CA TYR A 232 -22.77 1.87 6.10
C TYR A 232 -23.86 1.22 6.95
N PRO A 233 -24.83 0.51 6.36
CA PRO A 233 -25.94 -0.09 7.10
C PRO A 233 -25.51 -1.33 7.88
N VAL A 234 -24.49 -2.05 7.40
CA VAL A 234 -23.94 -3.24 8.04
C VAL A 234 -22.45 -3.04 8.19
N THR A 235 -22.01 -3.02 9.44
CA THR A 235 -20.59 -2.99 9.79
C THR A 235 -20.34 -4.01 10.88
N SER A 236 -19.07 -4.31 11.10
CA SER A 236 -18.63 -4.97 12.31
C SER A 236 -18.21 -3.91 13.33
N GLN A 237 -17.12 -4.14 14.10
CA GLN A 237 -16.52 -3.09 14.91
C GLN A 237 -16.01 -1.90 14.06
N THR A 238 -15.61 -2.13 12.82
CA THR A 238 -14.99 -1.14 11.92
C THR A 238 -15.81 -0.98 10.65
N TYR A 239 -15.52 0.03 9.82
CA TYR A 239 -15.89 -0.10 8.41
C TYR A 239 -15.10 -1.27 7.80
N SER A 240 -15.62 -1.90 6.75
CA SER A 240 -14.93 -3.03 6.11
C SER A 240 -13.59 -2.57 5.53
N ARG A 241 -12.49 -3.27 5.87
CA ARG A 241 -11.16 -2.96 5.31
C ARG A 241 -11.05 -3.22 3.80
N LYS A 242 -12.09 -3.79 3.19
CA LYS A 242 -12.26 -3.77 1.73
C LYS A 242 -12.35 -2.34 1.16
N ILE A 243 -12.86 -1.38 1.92
CA ILE A 243 -12.88 0.03 1.50
C ILE A 243 -11.46 0.57 1.32
N ASP A 244 -10.49 0.16 2.17
CA ASP A 244 -9.09 0.55 2.02
C ASP A 244 -8.50 0.00 0.70
N ILE A 245 -8.89 -1.21 0.29
CA ILE A 245 -8.52 -1.77 -1.04
C ILE A 245 -9.09 -0.89 -2.14
N ASP A 246 -10.39 -0.61 -2.09
CA ASP A 246 -11.10 0.11 -3.15
C ASP A 246 -10.60 1.56 -3.28
N VAL A 247 -10.13 2.18 -2.19
CA VAL A 247 -9.50 3.51 -2.16
C VAL A 247 -8.07 3.51 -2.69
N LEU A 248 -7.25 2.50 -2.35
CA LEU A 248 -5.85 2.46 -2.80
C LEU A 248 -5.68 1.93 -4.23
N ALA A 249 -6.60 1.11 -4.73
CA ALA A 249 -6.56 0.59 -6.10
C ALA A 249 -6.44 1.69 -7.19
N PRO A 250 -7.26 2.76 -7.19
CA PRO A 250 -7.12 3.85 -8.16
C PRO A 250 -5.82 4.65 -7.98
N LEU A 251 -5.27 4.72 -6.77
CA LEU A 251 -3.97 5.38 -6.54
C LEU A 251 -2.82 4.55 -7.11
N ALA A 252 -2.86 3.22 -6.97
CA ALA A 252 -1.90 2.32 -7.60
C ALA A 252 -1.99 2.39 -9.15
N SER A 253 -3.20 2.47 -9.70
CA SER A 253 -3.43 2.73 -11.14
C SER A 253 -2.79 4.04 -11.59
N LEU A 254 -3.02 5.13 -10.85
CA LEU A 254 -2.38 6.42 -11.11
C LEU A 254 -0.85 6.33 -11.07
N GLY A 255 -0.29 5.52 -10.17
CA GLY A 255 1.13 5.19 -10.16
C GLY A 255 1.61 4.62 -11.49
N ALA A 256 0.90 3.66 -12.08
CA ALA A 256 1.26 3.10 -13.38
C ALA A 256 1.19 4.15 -14.50
N THR A 257 0.13 4.95 -14.56
CA THR A 257 -0.03 6.08 -15.50
C THR A 257 1.15 7.05 -15.39
N ALA A 258 1.44 7.51 -14.17
CA ALA A 258 2.52 8.47 -13.91
C ALA A 258 3.90 7.92 -14.29
N HIS A 259 4.16 6.64 -13.97
CA HIS A 259 5.41 5.99 -14.33
C HIS A 259 5.57 5.90 -15.85
N LYS A 260 4.50 5.58 -16.60
CA LYS A 260 4.52 5.50 -18.06
C LYS A 260 4.79 6.86 -18.70
N ILE A 261 4.11 7.91 -18.25
CA ILE A 261 4.30 9.28 -18.75
C ILE A 261 5.74 9.74 -18.52
N ALA A 262 6.24 9.59 -17.29
CA ALA A 262 7.58 10.02 -16.95
C ALA A 262 8.67 9.21 -17.66
N THR A 263 8.45 7.90 -17.91
CA THR A 263 9.34 7.10 -18.75
C THR A 263 9.39 7.61 -20.19
N ASP A 264 8.25 7.91 -20.82
CA ASP A 264 8.23 8.48 -22.17
C ASP A 264 9.01 9.80 -22.23
N LEU A 265 8.84 10.66 -21.24
CA LEU A 265 9.57 11.93 -21.14
C LEU A 265 11.09 11.72 -20.99
N ARG A 266 11.52 10.73 -20.20
CA ARG A 266 12.94 10.34 -20.09
C ARG A 266 13.51 9.87 -21.43
N LEU A 267 12.74 9.10 -22.20
CA LEU A 267 13.15 8.65 -23.54
C LEU A 267 13.22 9.83 -24.52
N LEU A 268 12.24 10.74 -24.50
CA LEU A 268 12.25 11.94 -25.35
C LEU A 268 13.41 12.89 -25.01
N ALA A 269 13.80 12.97 -23.73
CA ALA A 269 14.96 13.73 -23.29
C ALA A 269 16.27 13.11 -23.80
N ASN A 270 16.41 11.78 -23.78
CA ASN A 270 17.55 11.09 -24.41
C ASN A 270 17.65 11.43 -25.92
N LEU A 271 16.49 11.42 -26.59
CA LEU A 271 16.34 11.79 -27.99
C LEU A 271 16.52 13.29 -28.26
N LYS A 272 16.59 14.14 -27.22
CA LYS A 272 16.67 15.61 -27.30
C LYS A 272 15.48 16.25 -28.01
N GLU A 273 14.34 15.56 -28.04
CA GLU A 273 13.12 16.09 -28.66
C GLU A 273 12.30 16.92 -27.69
N VAL A 274 12.25 16.47 -26.43
CA VAL A 274 11.52 17.15 -25.35
C VAL A 274 12.36 17.08 -24.08
N GLU A 275 12.52 18.20 -23.39
CA GLU A 275 13.15 18.27 -22.07
C GLU A 275 12.14 18.72 -21.01
N GLU A 276 12.36 18.30 -19.76
CA GLU A 276 11.65 18.86 -18.60
C GLU A 276 12.14 20.30 -18.31
N PRO A 277 11.34 21.12 -17.61
CA PRO A 277 11.74 22.49 -17.30
C PRO A 277 13.06 22.53 -16.53
N PHE A 278 13.88 23.53 -16.80
CA PHE A 278 15.20 23.70 -16.19
C PHE A 278 15.32 25.11 -15.60
N GLU A 279 15.50 25.22 -14.28
CA GLU A 279 15.64 26.54 -13.64
C GLU A 279 16.97 27.19 -14.05
N SER A 280 17.00 28.53 -14.11
CA SER A 280 18.18 29.28 -14.55
C SER A 280 19.42 29.05 -13.69
N THR A 281 19.25 28.66 -12.42
CA THR A 281 20.31 28.36 -11.46
C THR A 281 20.52 26.86 -11.22
N GLN A 282 19.75 25.99 -11.89
CA GLN A 282 19.81 24.54 -11.68
C GLN A 282 21.14 23.98 -12.21
N ILE A 283 21.81 23.15 -11.39
CA ILE A 283 23.01 22.40 -11.80
C ILE A 283 22.58 20.99 -12.19
N GLY A 284 22.66 20.66 -13.49
CA GLY A 284 22.24 19.35 -14.01
C GLY A 284 23.22 18.21 -13.70
N SER A 285 24.51 18.51 -13.58
CA SER A 285 25.58 17.59 -13.19
C SER A 285 26.69 18.36 -12.48
N SER A 286 27.25 17.78 -11.41
CA SER A 286 28.39 18.35 -10.68
C SER A 286 29.70 18.38 -11.48
N ALA A 287 29.78 17.66 -12.61
CA ALA A 287 31.02 17.52 -13.40
C ALA A 287 30.86 17.85 -14.90
N MET A 288 29.65 17.78 -15.47
CA MET A 288 29.41 18.00 -16.90
C MET A 288 28.43 19.14 -17.15
N ALA A 289 28.95 20.34 -17.46
CA ALA A 289 28.15 21.57 -17.57
C ALA A 289 27.05 21.56 -18.66
N TYR A 290 27.22 20.78 -19.73
CA TYR A 290 26.23 20.68 -20.82
C TYR A 290 25.11 19.66 -20.56
N LYS A 291 25.23 18.82 -19.51
CA LYS A 291 24.34 17.67 -19.30
C LYS A 291 23.10 18.06 -18.50
N ARG A 292 21.93 17.96 -19.14
CA ARG A 292 20.61 18.09 -18.50
C ARG A 292 20.01 16.70 -18.30
N ASN A 293 19.58 16.41 -17.07
CA ASN A 293 18.99 15.12 -16.70
C ASN A 293 17.51 15.31 -16.37
N PRO A 294 16.62 14.37 -16.75
CA PRO A 294 15.20 14.42 -16.46
C PRO A 294 14.89 14.00 -15.00
N MET A 295 15.52 14.66 -14.02
CA MET A 295 15.52 14.27 -12.61
C MET A 295 14.13 14.33 -11.96
N ARG A 296 13.24 15.23 -12.42
CA ARG A 296 11.87 15.33 -11.92
C ARG A 296 11.05 14.15 -12.43
N SER A 297 11.18 13.82 -13.71
CA SER A 297 10.56 12.65 -14.31
C SER A 297 11.08 11.34 -13.68
N GLU A 298 12.38 11.23 -13.41
CA GLU A 298 12.94 10.09 -12.68
C GLU A 298 12.36 9.96 -11.26
N ARG A 299 12.20 11.08 -10.53
CA ARG A 299 11.55 11.08 -9.21
C ARG A 299 10.10 10.62 -9.30
N VAL A 300 9.35 11.04 -10.33
CA VAL A 300 7.99 10.57 -10.58
C VAL A 300 7.99 9.04 -10.74
N CYS A 301 8.84 8.46 -11.59
CA CYS A 301 8.93 7.00 -11.74
C CYS A 301 9.25 6.30 -10.40
N SER A 302 10.14 6.88 -9.60
CA SER A 302 10.55 6.33 -8.30
C SER A 302 9.38 6.21 -7.33
N LEU A 303 8.65 7.31 -7.12
CA LEU A 303 7.55 7.40 -6.18
C LEU A 303 6.29 6.71 -6.70
N ALA A 304 6.04 6.76 -8.01
CA ALA A 304 4.98 6.01 -8.66
C ALA A 304 5.10 4.50 -8.39
N ARG A 305 6.32 3.95 -8.36
CA ARG A 305 6.57 2.54 -8.02
C ARG A 305 6.21 2.20 -6.58
N HIS A 306 6.53 3.09 -5.63
CA HIS A 306 6.09 2.95 -4.23
C HIS A 306 4.55 2.92 -4.15
N LEU A 307 3.90 3.87 -4.83
CA LEU A 307 2.44 3.98 -4.86
C LEU A 307 1.75 2.72 -5.39
N MET A 308 2.30 2.08 -6.43
CA MET A 308 1.77 0.82 -6.96
C MET A 308 1.81 -0.31 -5.92
N VAL A 309 2.90 -0.41 -5.14
CA VAL A 309 3.14 -1.51 -4.20
C VAL A 309 2.27 -1.40 -2.94
N LEU A 310 1.98 -0.18 -2.47
CA LEU A 310 1.21 0.05 -1.25
C LEU A 310 -0.20 -0.56 -1.27
N HIS A 311 -0.82 -0.73 -2.44
CA HIS A 311 -2.14 -1.36 -2.55
C HIS A 311 -2.15 -2.82 -2.05
N GLN A 312 -1.04 -3.55 -2.15
CA GLN A 312 -0.97 -4.93 -1.69
C GLN A 312 -1.08 -5.05 -0.15
N ASN A 313 -0.65 -4.03 0.59
CA ASN A 313 -0.84 -3.97 2.04
C ASN A 313 -2.33 -3.96 2.42
N ALA A 314 -3.17 -3.23 1.67
CA ALA A 314 -4.62 -3.22 1.90
C ALA A 314 -5.26 -4.58 1.56
N LEU A 315 -4.84 -5.22 0.46
CA LEU A 315 -5.30 -6.56 0.08
C LEU A 315 -5.02 -7.60 1.18
N MET A 316 -3.76 -7.65 1.65
CA MET A 316 -3.36 -8.59 2.69
C MET A 316 -4.01 -8.28 4.04
N THR A 317 -4.21 -7.00 4.38
CA THR A 317 -4.85 -6.61 5.64
C THR A 317 -6.32 -6.98 5.67
N SER A 318 -7.05 -6.75 4.57
CA SER A 318 -8.47 -7.10 4.50
C SER A 318 -8.74 -8.61 4.51
N SER A 319 -7.86 -9.42 3.89
CA SER A 319 -8.09 -10.87 3.75
C SER A 319 -7.96 -11.65 5.06
N VAL A 320 -7.30 -11.06 6.06
CA VAL A 320 -7.03 -11.70 7.36
C VAL A 320 -7.77 -11.05 8.53
N GLN A 321 -8.75 -10.19 8.26
CA GLN A 321 -9.66 -9.71 9.30
C GLN A 321 -10.52 -10.87 9.82
N TRP A 322 -10.37 -11.22 11.10
CA TRP A 322 -11.16 -12.30 11.69
C TRP A 322 -12.46 -11.76 12.29
N PHE A 323 -13.58 -12.31 11.83
CA PHE A 323 -14.93 -11.98 12.29
C PHE A 323 -15.16 -10.47 12.37
N GLU A 324 -15.53 -9.94 13.54
CA GLU A 324 -15.94 -8.54 13.67
C GLU A 324 -14.77 -7.54 13.71
N ARG A 325 -13.53 -7.95 14.01
CA ARG A 325 -12.27 -7.18 13.85
C ARG A 325 -11.11 -7.91 14.51
N THR A 326 -9.92 -7.80 13.91
CA THR A 326 -8.62 -7.96 14.59
C THR A 326 -7.76 -6.70 14.47
N LEU A 327 -6.98 -6.35 15.50
CA LEU A 327 -6.24 -5.07 15.56
C LEU A 327 -4.99 -5.03 14.67
N ASP A 328 -4.69 -6.13 13.99
CA ASP A 328 -3.57 -6.23 13.05
C ASP A 328 -3.79 -5.40 11.77
N ASP A 329 -4.88 -4.64 11.69
CA ASP A 329 -5.08 -3.57 10.72
C ASP A 329 -4.43 -2.23 11.12
N SER A 330 -4.33 -1.95 12.42
CA SER A 330 -4.06 -0.61 12.94
C SER A 330 -2.70 -0.05 12.55
N ALA A 331 -1.61 -0.77 12.80
CA ALA A 331 -0.26 -0.28 12.53
C ALA A 331 -0.01 -0.13 11.02
N ASN A 332 -0.38 -1.14 10.23
CA ASN A 332 -0.25 -1.12 8.77
C ASN A 332 -1.00 0.05 8.13
N ARG A 333 -2.24 0.34 8.57
CA ARG A 333 -3.05 1.44 8.02
C ARG A 333 -2.50 2.82 8.36
N ARG A 334 -1.86 2.98 9.54
CA ARG A 334 -1.19 4.22 9.95
C ARG A 334 0.00 4.59 9.08
N ILE A 335 0.57 3.61 8.37
CA ILE A 335 1.67 3.79 7.41
C ILE A 335 1.10 3.88 5.99
N THR A 336 0.41 2.83 5.55
CA THR A 336 -0.01 2.63 4.16
C THR A 336 -0.95 3.72 3.66
N LEU A 337 -1.96 4.12 4.45
CA LEU A 337 -2.94 5.11 3.99
C LEU A 337 -2.30 6.49 3.84
N PRO A 338 -1.64 7.09 4.86
CA PRO A 338 -0.99 8.39 4.68
C PRO A 338 0.06 8.39 3.57
N GLU A 339 0.91 7.36 3.50
CA GLU A 339 1.96 7.31 2.49
C GLU A 339 1.44 7.24 1.07
N ALA A 340 0.34 6.51 0.83
CA ALA A 340 -0.26 6.44 -0.50
C ALA A 340 -0.77 7.81 -0.96
N PHE A 341 -1.45 8.55 -0.08
CA PHE A 341 -1.96 9.88 -0.42
C PHE A 341 -0.86 10.92 -0.57
N LEU A 342 0.15 10.91 0.32
CA LEU A 342 1.33 11.78 0.20
C LEU A 342 2.09 11.49 -1.10
N THR A 343 2.31 10.22 -1.42
CA THR A 343 3.02 9.81 -2.64
C THR A 343 2.26 10.22 -3.90
N ALA A 344 0.94 10.02 -3.93
CA ALA A 344 0.09 10.45 -5.04
C ALA A 344 0.13 11.97 -5.24
N ASP A 345 0.07 12.73 -4.15
CA ASP A 345 0.15 14.20 -4.17
C ASP A 345 1.49 14.69 -4.74
N ILE A 346 2.60 14.07 -4.33
CA ILE A 346 3.95 14.39 -4.85
C ILE A 346 4.06 14.07 -6.33
N VAL A 347 3.55 12.91 -6.75
CA VAL A 347 3.57 12.47 -8.15
C VAL A 347 2.80 13.45 -9.03
N LEU A 348 1.59 13.85 -8.62
CA LEU A 348 0.76 14.80 -9.35
C LEU A 348 1.39 16.19 -9.42
N SER A 349 1.85 16.73 -8.29
CA SER A 349 2.48 18.07 -8.25
C SER A 349 3.78 18.12 -9.05
N THR A 350 4.59 17.07 -9.00
CA THR A 350 5.83 16.98 -9.80
C THR A 350 5.51 16.86 -11.29
N LEU A 351 4.54 16.03 -11.68
CA LEU A 351 4.11 15.94 -13.08
C LEU A 351 3.47 17.24 -13.59
N GLN A 352 2.73 17.95 -12.74
CA GLN A 352 2.19 19.25 -13.09
C GLN A 352 3.32 20.24 -13.37
N ASN A 353 4.31 20.35 -12.47
CA ASN A 353 5.48 21.20 -12.68
C ASN A 353 6.21 20.86 -13.99
N VAL A 354 6.41 19.58 -14.28
CA VAL A 354 7.02 19.13 -15.54
C VAL A 354 6.17 19.55 -16.75
N SER A 355 4.86 19.31 -16.69
CA SER A 355 3.91 19.61 -17.78
C SER A 355 3.77 21.12 -18.05
N GLU A 356 3.93 21.96 -17.03
CA GLU A 356 3.87 23.43 -17.14
C GLU A 356 5.10 24.04 -17.83
N GLY A 357 6.18 23.27 -18.02
CA GLY A 357 7.42 23.79 -18.57
C GLY A 357 8.15 22.84 -19.51
N LEU A 358 7.43 21.91 -20.15
CA LEU A 358 8.00 21.08 -21.21
C LEU A 358 8.59 21.95 -22.33
N VAL A 359 9.82 21.65 -22.73
CA VAL A 359 10.51 22.35 -23.82
C VAL A 359 10.62 21.40 -25.00
N VAL A 360 10.01 21.77 -26.13
CA VAL A 360 10.05 20.99 -27.38
C VAL A 360 11.13 21.55 -28.31
N TYR A 361 11.85 20.67 -29.01
CA TYR A 361 12.89 21.04 -29.98
C TYR A 361 12.52 20.62 -31.41
N PRO A 362 11.67 21.40 -32.13
CA PRO A 362 11.18 21.04 -33.46
C PRO A 362 12.26 20.73 -34.49
N LYS A 363 13.42 21.40 -34.42
CA LYS A 363 14.53 21.16 -35.35
C LYS A 363 15.24 19.83 -35.12
N VAL A 364 15.34 19.36 -33.87
CA VAL A 364 15.87 18.03 -33.56
C VAL A 364 14.89 16.95 -34.03
N ILE A 365 13.60 17.17 -33.80
CA ILE A 365 12.53 16.28 -34.26
C ILE A 365 12.57 16.17 -35.80
N ALA A 366 12.62 17.29 -36.50
CA ALA A 366 12.69 17.33 -37.96
C ALA A 366 13.93 16.61 -38.51
N ARG A 367 15.10 16.78 -37.87
CA ARG A 367 16.33 16.05 -38.24
C ARG A 367 16.12 14.53 -38.11
N ARG A 368 15.55 14.06 -37.01
CA ARG A 368 15.31 12.62 -36.82
C ARG A 368 14.31 12.08 -37.83
N ILE A 369 13.25 12.83 -38.14
CA ILE A 369 12.31 12.47 -39.21
C ILE A 369 13.06 12.35 -40.54
N SER A 370 13.91 13.31 -40.92
CA SER A 370 14.64 13.24 -42.20
C SER A 370 15.57 12.03 -42.33
N GLN A 371 16.03 11.48 -41.20
CA GLN A 371 16.89 10.29 -41.18
C GLN A 371 16.11 8.99 -41.42
N GLU A 372 14.83 8.94 -41.01
CA GLU A 372 14.02 7.71 -41.00
C GLU A 372 12.90 7.70 -42.05
N LEU A 373 12.36 8.88 -42.39
CA LEU A 373 11.26 9.04 -43.36
C LEU A 373 11.54 8.45 -44.74
N PRO A 374 12.77 8.52 -45.29
CA PRO A 374 13.08 7.84 -46.55
C PRO A 374 12.71 6.35 -46.57
N PHE A 375 12.96 5.62 -45.46
CA PHE A 375 12.60 4.21 -45.37
C PHE A 375 11.08 3.99 -45.28
N MET A 376 10.38 4.87 -44.56
CA MET A 376 8.92 4.80 -44.41
C MET A 376 8.16 5.24 -45.66
N ALA A 377 8.75 6.10 -46.48
CA ALA A 377 8.14 6.63 -47.70
C ALA A 377 8.24 5.68 -48.92
N THR A 378 8.85 4.50 -48.76
CA THR A 378 9.07 3.54 -49.86
C THR A 378 7.78 3.15 -50.57
N GLU A 379 6.66 2.92 -49.84
CA GLU A 379 5.36 2.65 -50.48
C GLU A 379 4.83 3.87 -51.24
N ASN A 380 5.03 5.10 -50.74
CA ASN A 380 4.63 6.33 -51.43
C ASN A 380 5.39 6.50 -52.74
N VAL A 381 6.70 6.19 -52.74
CA VAL A 381 7.56 6.18 -53.94
C VAL A 381 7.07 5.13 -54.94
N ILE A 382 6.77 3.91 -54.49
CA ILE A 382 6.20 2.85 -55.36
C ILE A 382 4.87 3.32 -55.97
N MET A 383 3.97 3.87 -55.16
CA MET A 383 2.67 4.36 -55.63
C MET A 383 2.82 5.49 -56.67
N ALA A 384 3.79 6.38 -56.50
CA ALA A 384 4.05 7.45 -57.46
C ALA A 384 4.51 6.90 -58.82
N ILE A 385 5.41 5.90 -58.83
CA ILE A 385 5.83 5.22 -60.07
C ILE A 385 4.64 4.53 -60.76
N VAL A 386 3.81 3.82 -60.00
CA VAL A 386 2.62 3.14 -60.55
C VAL A 386 1.65 4.14 -61.18
N LYS A 387 1.44 5.31 -60.56
CA LYS A 387 0.60 6.38 -61.12
C LYS A 387 1.14 6.97 -62.41
N LYS A 388 2.46 6.91 -62.64
CA LYS A 388 3.11 7.30 -63.91
C LYS A 388 3.13 6.15 -64.94
N GLY A 389 2.48 5.03 -64.66
CA GLY A 389 2.37 3.87 -65.56
C GLY A 389 3.47 2.81 -65.38
N GLY A 390 4.28 2.89 -64.32
CA GLY A 390 5.33 1.90 -64.04
C GLY A 390 4.79 0.62 -63.37
N ASP A 391 5.58 -0.46 -63.45
CA ASP A 391 5.26 -1.74 -62.81
C ASP A 391 5.52 -1.73 -61.29
N ARG A 392 4.55 -2.20 -60.50
CA ARG A 392 4.65 -2.22 -59.04
C ARG A 392 5.72 -3.17 -58.53
N GLN A 393 5.86 -4.37 -59.11
CA GLN A 393 6.82 -5.36 -58.63
C GLN A 393 8.26 -4.93 -58.93
N GLU A 394 8.49 -4.38 -60.11
CA GLU A 394 9.79 -3.84 -60.50
C GLU A 394 10.19 -2.65 -59.61
N ALA A 395 9.25 -1.72 -59.35
CA ALA A 395 9.49 -0.59 -58.45
C ALA A 395 9.80 -1.05 -57.02
N HIS A 396 9.06 -2.04 -56.53
CA HIS A 396 9.28 -2.63 -55.22
C HIS A 396 10.66 -3.31 -55.10
N GLU A 397 11.06 -4.09 -56.10
CA GLU A 397 12.36 -4.77 -56.04
C GLU A 397 13.53 -3.78 -56.10
N LYS A 398 13.45 -2.77 -56.97
CA LYS A 398 14.46 -1.71 -57.02
C LYS A 398 14.56 -0.93 -55.72
N ILE A 399 13.43 -0.47 -55.16
CA ILE A 399 13.46 0.28 -53.89
C ILE A 399 13.96 -0.58 -52.74
N ARG A 400 13.68 -1.89 -52.73
CA ARG A 400 14.16 -2.84 -51.71
C ARG A 400 15.69 -2.94 -51.74
N VAL A 401 16.30 -3.09 -52.91
CA VAL A 401 17.76 -3.15 -53.07
C VAL A 401 18.40 -1.85 -52.57
N LEU A 402 17.92 -0.69 -53.02
CA LEU A 402 18.44 0.61 -52.58
C LEU A 402 18.26 0.83 -51.07
N SER A 403 17.15 0.38 -50.50
CA SER A 403 16.88 0.45 -49.05
C SER A 403 17.84 -0.43 -48.24
N HIS A 404 18.18 -1.62 -48.75
CA HIS A 404 19.19 -2.48 -48.10
C HIS A 404 20.58 -1.84 -48.12
N GLU A 405 20.96 -1.21 -49.23
CA GLU A 405 22.25 -0.52 -49.34
C GLU A 405 22.34 0.70 -48.40
N ALA A 406 21.28 1.53 -48.36
CA ALA A 406 21.18 2.63 -47.41
C ALA A 406 21.18 2.14 -45.95
N GLY A 407 20.48 1.03 -45.67
CA GLY A 407 20.50 0.37 -44.36
C GLY A 407 21.88 -0.14 -43.96
N HIS A 408 22.65 -0.70 -44.91
CA HIS A 408 24.05 -1.09 -44.68
C HIS A 408 24.91 0.12 -44.35
N GLN A 409 24.76 1.22 -45.10
CA GLN A 409 25.49 2.46 -44.84
C GLN A 409 25.24 3.02 -43.44
N VAL A 410 23.99 3.06 -42.99
CA VAL A 410 23.66 3.56 -41.65
C VAL A 410 24.20 2.63 -40.56
N LYS A 411 23.98 1.32 -40.68
CA LYS A 411 24.26 0.37 -39.59
C LYS A 411 25.70 -0.13 -39.55
N GLN A 412 26.34 -0.33 -40.69
CA GLN A 412 27.70 -0.89 -40.78
C GLN A 412 28.77 0.19 -40.93
N LEU A 413 28.44 1.33 -41.54
CA LEU A 413 29.40 2.41 -41.79
C LEU A 413 29.19 3.63 -40.87
N GLY A 414 28.04 3.72 -40.18
CA GLY A 414 27.73 4.84 -39.29
C GLY A 414 27.53 6.18 -40.00
N LEU A 415 27.14 6.15 -41.28
CA LEU A 415 26.91 7.35 -42.10
C LEU A 415 25.41 7.72 -42.13
N GLU A 416 25.11 8.92 -42.63
CA GLU A 416 23.72 9.40 -42.79
C GLU A 416 22.96 8.56 -43.84
N ASN A 417 21.64 8.52 -43.72
CA ASN A 417 20.78 7.84 -44.69
C ASN A 417 20.80 8.55 -46.05
N ASP A 418 21.19 7.84 -47.10
CA ASP A 418 21.29 8.36 -48.47
C ASP A 418 20.26 7.75 -49.45
N LEU A 419 19.22 7.07 -48.95
CA LEU A 419 18.25 6.37 -49.80
C LEU A 419 17.66 7.28 -50.89
N ILE A 420 17.34 8.53 -50.56
CA ILE A 420 16.79 9.49 -51.52
C ILE A 420 17.81 9.86 -52.60
N GLU A 421 19.09 10.01 -52.23
CA GLU A 421 20.15 10.27 -53.20
C GLU A 421 20.37 9.08 -54.14
N ARG A 422 20.21 7.85 -53.65
CA ARG A 422 20.24 6.65 -54.48
C ARG A 422 19.07 6.62 -55.47
N ILE A 423 17.85 6.91 -55.01
CA ILE A 423 16.65 7.00 -55.85
C ILE A 423 16.85 8.09 -56.92
N LYS A 424 17.38 9.27 -56.56
CA LYS A 424 17.66 10.36 -57.52
C LYS A 424 18.71 9.98 -58.58
N ARG A 425 19.60 9.02 -58.30
CA ARG A 425 20.63 8.57 -59.26
C ARG A 425 20.19 7.41 -60.15
N ASP A 426 19.25 6.57 -59.71
CA ASP A 426 18.73 5.47 -60.51
C ASP A 426 17.70 6.00 -61.54
N SER A 427 18.02 5.85 -62.83
CA SER A 427 17.19 6.30 -63.96
C SER A 427 15.78 5.71 -63.96
N TYR A 428 15.55 4.58 -63.29
CA TYR A 428 14.21 4.00 -63.16
C TYR A 428 13.21 4.97 -62.48
N PHE A 429 13.69 5.80 -61.56
CA PHE A 429 12.85 6.75 -60.83
C PHE A 429 12.75 8.13 -61.48
N ASP A 430 13.30 8.33 -62.69
CA ASP A 430 13.19 9.58 -63.46
C ASP A 430 11.76 10.18 -63.50
N PRO A 431 10.67 9.39 -63.68
CA PRO A 431 9.31 9.94 -63.80
C PRO A 431 8.77 10.65 -62.55
N ILE A 432 9.41 10.48 -61.39
CA ILE A 432 8.95 11.03 -60.10
C ILE A 432 9.99 11.92 -59.42
N LYS A 433 11.14 12.19 -60.06
CA LYS A 433 12.24 12.94 -59.43
C LYS A 433 11.81 14.32 -58.92
N ASP A 434 11.01 15.02 -59.70
CA ASP A 434 10.49 16.35 -59.36
C ASP A 434 9.43 16.33 -58.25
N GLU A 435 8.88 15.14 -57.93
CA GLU A 435 7.85 14.94 -56.89
C GLU A 435 8.45 14.40 -55.58
N LEU A 436 9.73 13.99 -55.56
CA LEU A 436 10.34 13.32 -54.40
C LEU A 436 10.32 14.17 -53.13
N ASP A 437 10.54 15.48 -53.23
CA ASP A 437 10.55 16.35 -52.06
C ASP A 437 9.14 16.49 -51.47
N ASP A 438 8.10 16.56 -52.31
CA ASP A 438 6.69 16.59 -51.89
C ASP A 438 6.24 15.24 -51.30
N LEU A 439 6.69 14.12 -51.88
CA LEU A 439 6.43 12.77 -51.38
C LEU A 439 7.07 12.50 -50.01
N LEU A 440 8.02 13.34 -49.58
CA LEU A 440 8.72 13.28 -48.31
C LEU A 440 8.28 14.37 -47.33
N ASP A 441 7.21 15.12 -47.62
CA ASP A 441 6.65 16.08 -46.66
C ASP A 441 6.12 15.36 -45.42
N PRO A 442 6.71 15.55 -44.22
CA PRO A 442 6.27 14.89 -42.99
C PRO A 442 4.80 15.15 -42.64
N GLN A 443 4.22 16.28 -43.07
CA GLN A 443 2.82 16.62 -42.82
C GLN A 443 1.85 15.64 -43.51
N THR A 444 2.28 14.98 -44.58
CA THR A 444 1.44 13.99 -45.27
C THR A 444 1.44 12.61 -44.58
N PHE A 445 2.37 12.38 -43.63
CA PHE A 445 2.55 11.09 -42.94
C PHE A 445 1.93 11.04 -41.53
N ILE A 446 1.35 12.13 -41.03
CA ILE A 446 0.75 12.19 -39.68
C ILE A 446 -0.71 11.73 -39.63
N GLY A 447 -1.27 11.32 -40.78
CA GLY A 447 -2.64 10.80 -40.88
C GLY A 447 -3.67 11.76 -40.27
N ARG A 448 -4.53 11.25 -39.38
CA ARG A 448 -5.57 12.02 -38.69
C ARG A 448 -5.15 12.57 -37.32
N ALA A 449 -3.85 12.63 -37.04
CA ALA A 449 -3.36 12.98 -35.70
C ALA A 449 -3.88 14.34 -35.20
N PRO A 450 -3.88 15.44 -36.00
CA PRO A 450 -4.42 16.71 -35.55
C PRO A 450 -5.93 16.66 -35.23
N GLU A 451 -6.75 16.07 -36.12
CA GLU A 451 -8.20 15.99 -35.93
C GLU A 451 -8.57 15.09 -34.75
N GLN A 452 -7.79 14.04 -34.51
CA GLN A 452 -7.95 13.18 -33.33
C GLN A 452 -7.69 13.95 -32.04
N VAL A 453 -6.69 14.83 -32.01
CA VAL A 453 -6.43 15.69 -30.83
C VAL A 453 -7.61 16.62 -30.61
N ASP A 454 -8.04 17.36 -31.64
CA ASP A 454 -9.15 18.33 -31.52
C ASP A 454 -10.46 17.66 -31.08
N SER A 455 -10.79 16.51 -31.68
CA SER A 455 -11.97 15.72 -31.30
C SER A 455 -11.87 15.18 -29.87
N PHE A 456 -10.68 14.71 -29.47
CA PHE A 456 -10.46 14.15 -28.13
C PHE A 456 -10.60 15.22 -27.03
N LEU A 457 -9.94 16.36 -27.21
CA LEU A 457 -10.00 17.46 -26.25
C LEU A 457 -11.45 17.95 -26.07
N LYS A 458 -12.17 18.16 -27.17
CA LYS A 458 -13.56 18.64 -27.14
C LYS A 458 -14.55 17.62 -26.55
N GLN A 459 -14.45 16.36 -26.94
CA GLN A 459 -15.48 15.36 -26.59
C GLN A 459 -15.21 14.66 -25.24
N TRP A 460 -13.97 14.59 -24.78
CA TRP A 460 -13.58 13.78 -23.62
C TRP A 460 -12.94 14.59 -22.51
N VAL A 461 -12.07 15.55 -22.83
CA VAL A 461 -11.38 16.35 -21.82
C VAL A 461 -12.28 17.47 -21.30
N GLU A 462 -12.86 18.29 -22.18
CA GLU A 462 -13.71 19.42 -21.78
C GLU A 462 -14.85 18.99 -20.84
N PRO A 463 -15.62 17.90 -21.11
CA PRO A 463 -16.64 17.44 -20.19
C PRO A 463 -16.09 16.95 -18.84
N ALA A 464 -14.93 16.28 -18.83
CA ALA A 464 -14.33 15.78 -17.60
C ALA A 464 -13.84 16.91 -16.68
N LEU A 465 -13.39 18.02 -17.27
CA LEU A 465 -12.97 19.23 -16.57
C LEU A 465 -14.12 20.21 -16.28
N ALA A 466 -15.33 19.94 -16.78
CA ALA A 466 -16.49 20.81 -16.60
C ALA A 466 -17.10 20.77 -15.19
N ASP A 467 -16.64 19.84 -14.34
CA ASP A 467 -17.00 19.75 -12.92
C ASP A 467 -16.58 21.03 -12.16
N GLU A 468 -17.51 21.64 -11.42
CA GLU A 468 -17.29 22.92 -10.74
C GLU A 468 -16.14 22.88 -9.74
N GLU A 469 -15.90 21.74 -9.09
CA GLU A 469 -14.75 21.59 -8.19
C GLU A 469 -13.42 21.64 -8.95
N VAL A 470 -13.38 21.01 -10.13
CA VAL A 470 -12.20 20.99 -10.99
C VAL A 470 -11.99 22.37 -11.63
N LYS A 471 -13.05 23.02 -12.12
CA LYS A 471 -12.97 24.40 -12.64
C LYS A 471 -12.44 25.37 -11.60
N GLY A 472 -12.95 25.30 -10.37
CA GLY A 472 -12.52 26.15 -9.27
C GLY A 472 -11.03 25.98 -8.93
N ALA A 473 -10.52 24.75 -9.00
CA ALA A 473 -9.10 24.46 -8.81
C ALA A 473 -8.24 24.99 -9.96
N ILE A 474 -8.66 24.80 -11.22
CA ILE A 474 -7.95 25.31 -12.40
C ILE A 474 -7.86 26.84 -12.35
N ALA A 475 -8.95 27.54 -12.02
CA ALA A 475 -8.95 29.01 -11.96
C ALA A 475 -8.03 29.60 -10.88
N LYS A 476 -7.79 28.86 -9.78
CA LYS A 476 -6.93 29.29 -8.66
C LYS A 476 -5.50 28.76 -8.77
N SER A 477 -5.22 27.91 -9.75
CA SER A 477 -3.93 27.26 -9.89
C SER A 477 -2.82 28.27 -10.19
N GLN A 478 -1.75 28.23 -9.39
CA GLN A 478 -0.52 28.97 -9.61
C GLN A 478 0.57 28.01 -10.12
N LYS A 479 1.60 28.56 -10.78
CA LYS A 479 2.75 27.78 -11.23
C LYS A 479 3.46 27.19 -10.01
N ILE A 480 3.74 25.89 -10.03
CA ILE A 480 4.37 25.22 -8.89
C ILE A 480 5.88 25.45 -8.95
N GLU A 481 6.43 26.15 -7.97
CA GLU A 481 7.88 26.21 -7.72
C GLU A 481 8.28 25.12 -6.71
N LEU A 482 9.21 24.25 -7.09
CA LEU A 482 9.74 23.19 -6.23
C LEU A 482 10.95 23.71 -5.46
N SER A 483 10.85 23.85 -4.13
CA SER A 483 12.01 24.12 -3.27
C SER A 483 12.73 22.82 -2.93
N VAL A 484 14.05 22.78 -3.11
CA VAL A 484 14.90 21.65 -2.68
C VAL A 484 15.96 22.19 -1.73
N GLU A 485 15.90 21.78 -0.46
CA GLU A 485 17.01 21.98 0.47
C GLU A 485 18.14 20.97 0.23
N GLN A 486 19.36 21.49 0.33
CA GLN A 486 20.61 20.78 0.17
C GLN A 486 21.03 20.15 1.48
N LEU A 487 21.53 18.92 1.41
CA LEU A 487 22.42 18.38 2.43
C LEU A 487 23.26 17.28 1.79
N ASP A 488 24.55 17.55 1.65
CA ASP A 488 25.55 16.49 1.59
C ASP A 488 26.94 17.01 1.96
N LYS A 489 27.54 16.39 2.98
CA LYS A 489 28.98 16.15 3.18
C LYS A 489 29.24 15.68 4.62
N LEU A 490 29.14 14.36 4.87
CA LEU A 490 29.98 13.66 5.86
C LEU A 490 29.75 12.13 5.84
N VAL A 491 30.29 11.36 4.88
CA VAL A 491 30.12 9.88 4.93
C VAL A 491 31.38 9.05 4.72
N THR A 492 32.44 9.53 4.09
CA THR A 492 33.51 8.61 3.64
C THR A 492 34.58 8.22 4.69
N LYS A 493 34.40 8.49 5.98
CA LYS A 493 35.43 8.18 7.01
C LYS A 493 34.99 7.24 8.15
N LEU A 494 33.73 6.79 8.18
CA LEU A 494 33.14 6.04 9.32
C LEU A 494 32.60 4.64 8.99
N SER A 495 32.71 4.18 7.75
CA SER A 495 31.80 3.15 7.24
C SER A 495 32.14 1.69 7.58
N GLY A 496 33.24 1.38 8.28
CA GLY A 496 33.47 0.05 8.90
C GLY A 496 33.41 -1.18 7.98
N PHE A 497 33.46 -1.02 6.65
CA PHE A 497 33.40 -2.14 5.71
C PHE A 497 34.80 -2.71 5.44
N ASP A 498 34.92 -4.04 5.45
CA ASP A 498 36.17 -4.77 5.23
C ASP A 498 36.65 -4.73 3.76
N TYR A 499 35.79 -4.36 2.82
CA TYR A 499 36.15 -4.20 1.41
C TYR A 499 35.22 -3.23 0.67
N ALA A 500 35.74 -2.63 -0.40
CA ALA A 500 34.94 -1.92 -1.41
C ALA A 500 34.66 -2.87 -2.58
N TYR A 501 33.47 -2.78 -3.18
CA TYR A 501 33.13 -3.60 -4.35
C TYR A 501 34.12 -3.36 -5.49
N PRO A 502 34.77 -4.41 -6.03
CA PRO A 502 35.87 -4.27 -7.00
C PRO A 502 35.40 -3.78 -8.38
N VAL A 503 34.11 -3.90 -8.68
CA VAL A 503 33.48 -3.39 -9.91
C VAL A 503 32.21 -2.65 -9.52
N THR A 504 32.21 -1.33 -9.68
CA THR A 504 31.04 -0.47 -9.51
C THR A 504 30.96 0.53 -10.66
N SER A 505 29.75 0.95 -11.03
CA SER A 505 29.55 2.14 -11.86
C SER A 505 29.55 3.38 -10.95
N GLN A 506 28.93 4.49 -11.36
CA GLN A 506 28.65 5.60 -10.45
C GLN A 506 27.80 5.18 -9.23
N THR A 507 27.18 3.99 -9.23
CA THR A 507 26.47 3.39 -8.10
C THR A 507 26.77 1.89 -7.96
N TYR A 508 26.51 1.30 -6.79
CA TYR A 508 26.52 -0.16 -6.60
C TYR A 508 25.27 -0.82 -7.23
N SER A 509 25.33 -2.14 -7.49
CA SER A 509 24.22 -2.90 -8.09
C SER A 509 22.97 -2.92 -7.21
N ARG A 510 21.79 -2.59 -7.77
CA ARG A 510 20.52 -2.61 -7.02
C ARG A 510 20.06 -3.99 -6.59
N LYS A 511 20.71 -5.06 -7.09
CA LYS A 511 20.55 -6.40 -6.53
C LYS A 511 20.95 -6.49 -5.06
N ILE A 512 21.90 -5.67 -4.60
CA ILE A 512 22.30 -5.63 -3.19
C ILE A 512 21.12 -5.19 -2.29
N ASP A 513 20.29 -4.26 -2.75
CA ASP A 513 19.10 -3.84 -1.98
C ASP A 513 18.10 -5.01 -1.87
N ILE A 514 17.99 -5.86 -2.90
CA ILE A 514 17.19 -7.11 -2.87
C ILE A 514 17.78 -8.08 -1.85
N ASP A 515 19.10 -8.30 -1.90
CA ASP A 515 19.81 -9.24 -1.02
C ASP A 515 19.74 -8.81 0.46
N VAL A 516 19.62 -7.51 0.74
CA VAL A 516 19.39 -6.96 2.09
C VAL A 516 17.93 -7.09 2.53
N LEU A 517 16.97 -6.78 1.64
CA LEU A 517 15.55 -6.76 2.01
C LEU A 517 14.91 -8.16 2.02
N ALA A 518 15.41 -9.13 1.24
CA ALA A 518 14.84 -10.48 1.19
C ALA A 518 14.92 -11.21 2.55
N PRO A 519 16.05 -11.18 3.29
CA PRO A 519 16.10 -11.72 4.65
C PRO A 519 15.13 -11.03 5.61
N LEU A 520 14.97 -9.70 5.52
CA LEU A 520 14.01 -8.96 6.36
C LEU A 520 12.56 -9.35 6.05
N ALA A 521 12.21 -9.55 4.78
CA ALA A 521 10.89 -10.07 4.40
C ALA A 521 10.66 -11.50 4.92
N SER A 522 11.68 -12.35 4.86
CA SER A 522 11.64 -13.72 5.43
C SER A 522 11.44 -13.70 6.96
N LEU A 523 12.13 -12.78 7.66
CA LEU A 523 11.92 -12.51 9.07
C LEU A 523 10.46 -12.08 9.33
N GLY A 524 9.92 -11.18 8.51
CA GLY A 524 8.52 -10.78 8.56
C GLY A 524 7.57 -11.97 8.45
N ALA A 525 7.76 -12.85 7.46
CA ALA A 525 6.93 -14.06 7.31
C ALA A 525 6.97 -14.96 8.54
N THR A 526 8.17 -15.17 9.11
CA THR A 526 8.37 -15.99 10.32
C THR A 526 7.68 -15.36 11.53
N ALA A 527 7.87 -14.06 11.74
CA ALA A 527 7.24 -13.30 12.81
C ALA A 527 5.70 -13.31 12.71
N HIS A 528 5.17 -13.16 11.50
CA HIS A 528 3.72 -13.22 11.24
C HIS A 528 3.13 -14.58 11.64
N LYS A 529 3.81 -15.69 11.29
CA LYS A 529 3.39 -17.05 11.68
C LYS A 529 3.37 -17.22 13.19
N ILE A 530 4.47 -16.88 13.88
CA ILE A 530 4.58 -17.01 15.34
C ILE A 530 3.47 -16.21 16.04
N ALA A 531 3.29 -14.95 15.65
CA ALA A 531 2.25 -14.10 16.23
C ALA A 531 0.83 -14.63 15.93
N THR A 532 0.61 -15.24 14.76
CA THR A 532 -0.66 -15.87 14.42
C THR A 532 -0.96 -17.07 15.31
N ASP A 533 0.02 -17.95 15.54
CA ASP A 533 -0.14 -19.10 16.44
C ASP A 533 -0.44 -18.66 17.87
N LEU A 534 0.27 -17.64 18.37
CA LEU A 534 0.02 -17.08 19.70
C LEU A 534 -1.40 -16.52 19.83
N ARG A 535 -1.91 -15.85 18.79
CA ARG A 535 -3.30 -15.39 18.76
C ARG A 535 -4.31 -16.54 18.80
N LEU A 536 -4.03 -17.63 18.08
CA LEU A 536 -4.89 -18.83 18.10
C LEU A 536 -4.90 -19.50 19.48
N LEU A 537 -3.72 -19.69 20.09
CA LEU A 537 -3.59 -20.24 21.44
C LEU A 537 -4.23 -19.32 22.50
N ALA A 538 -4.17 -18.00 22.33
CA ALA A 538 -4.84 -17.04 23.20
C ALA A 538 -6.36 -17.13 23.10
N ASN A 539 -6.91 -17.37 21.91
CA ASN A 539 -8.33 -17.66 21.74
C ASN A 539 -8.73 -18.96 22.46
N LEU A 540 -7.84 -19.95 22.50
CA LEU A 540 -7.97 -21.15 23.31
C LEU A 540 -7.69 -20.92 24.81
N LYS A 541 -7.36 -19.70 25.24
CA LYS A 541 -7.02 -19.37 26.64
C LYS A 541 -5.89 -20.25 27.20
N GLU A 542 -5.06 -20.81 26.32
CA GLU A 542 -3.93 -21.67 26.69
C GLU A 542 -2.70 -20.84 26.99
N VAL A 543 -2.55 -19.73 26.27
CA VAL A 543 -1.51 -18.72 26.48
C VAL A 543 -2.13 -17.33 26.55
N GLU A 544 -1.45 -16.39 27.16
CA GLU A 544 -1.81 -14.97 27.15
C GLU A 544 -0.55 -14.12 27.10
N GLU A 545 -0.61 -13.03 26.35
CA GLU A 545 0.47 -12.04 26.32
C GLU A 545 0.58 -11.30 27.67
N PRO A 546 1.76 -10.73 28.00
CA PRO A 546 1.90 -9.98 29.23
C PRO A 546 0.90 -8.81 29.32
N PHE A 547 0.05 -8.76 30.34
CA PHE A 547 -1.00 -7.73 30.48
C PHE A 547 -0.79 -6.92 31.76
N GLU A 548 -0.56 -5.60 31.63
CA GLU A 548 -0.32 -4.71 32.79
C GLU A 548 -1.62 -4.40 33.54
N SER A 549 -1.55 -4.12 34.85
CA SER A 549 -2.75 -3.84 35.67
C SER A 549 -3.49 -2.57 35.27
N THR A 550 -2.82 -1.62 34.61
CA THR A 550 -3.41 -0.37 34.11
C THR A 550 -3.76 -0.41 32.62
N GLN A 551 -3.46 -1.52 31.92
CA GLN A 551 -3.71 -1.66 30.49
C GLN A 551 -5.20 -1.85 30.20
N ILE A 552 -5.71 -1.16 29.19
CA ILE A 552 -7.11 -1.26 28.76
C ILE A 552 -7.18 -2.10 27.49
N GLY A 553 -7.71 -3.32 27.60
CA GLY A 553 -7.90 -4.22 26.45
C GLY A 553 -9.15 -3.93 25.62
N SER A 554 -10.16 -3.28 26.19
CA SER A 554 -11.37 -2.81 25.51
C SER A 554 -11.98 -1.62 26.24
N SER A 555 -12.32 -0.56 25.50
CA SER A 555 -13.00 0.63 26.06
C SER A 555 -14.44 0.35 26.51
N ALA A 556 -15.05 -0.76 26.05
CA ALA A 556 -16.43 -1.12 26.38
C ALA A 556 -16.56 -2.38 27.25
N MET A 557 -15.51 -3.22 27.37
CA MET A 557 -15.55 -4.48 28.10
C MET A 557 -14.33 -4.63 29.01
N ALA A 558 -14.48 -4.24 30.28
CA ALA A 558 -13.36 -4.13 31.22
C ALA A 558 -12.57 -5.43 31.45
N TYR A 559 -13.19 -6.61 31.30
CA TYR A 559 -12.51 -7.90 31.49
C TYR A 559 -11.76 -8.41 30.25
N LYS A 560 -11.99 -7.82 29.07
CA LYS A 560 -11.47 -8.32 27.79
C LYS A 560 -9.99 -8.00 27.65
N ARG A 561 -9.17 -9.04 27.45
CA ARG A 561 -7.72 -8.94 27.21
C ARG A 561 -7.41 -9.45 25.80
N ASN A 562 -7.03 -8.55 24.90
CA ASN A 562 -6.71 -8.89 23.51
C ASN A 562 -5.20 -9.07 23.34
N PRO A 563 -4.75 -9.99 22.45
CA PRO A 563 -3.33 -10.18 22.12
C PRO A 563 -2.80 -9.05 21.21
N MET A 564 -2.86 -7.82 21.70
CA MET A 564 -2.61 -6.60 20.92
C MET A 564 -1.16 -6.53 20.40
N ARG A 565 -0.19 -7.13 21.10
CA ARG A 565 1.21 -7.11 20.66
C ARG A 565 1.41 -8.05 19.48
N SER A 566 0.90 -9.28 19.53
CA SER A 566 0.93 -10.21 18.39
C SER A 566 0.13 -9.67 17.21
N GLU A 567 -1.01 -9.01 17.45
CA GLU A 567 -1.75 -8.33 16.38
C GLU A 567 -0.90 -7.22 15.72
N ARG A 568 -0.17 -6.42 16.51
CA ARG A 568 0.77 -5.42 15.99
C ARG A 568 1.91 -6.06 15.19
N VAL A 569 2.48 -7.17 15.68
CA VAL A 569 3.52 -7.94 14.96
C VAL A 569 2.98 -8.43 13.63
N CYS A 570 1.79 -9.04 13.58
CA CYS A 570 1.18 -9.48 12.33
C CYS A 570 1.03 -8.33 11.32
N SER A 571 0.62 -7.14 11.81
CA SER A 571 0.43 -5.93 11.00
C SER A 571 1.73 -5.45 10.35
N LEU A 572 2.78 -5.28 11.16
CA LEU A 572 4.07 -4.78 10.74
C LEU A 572 4.84 -5.80 9.91
N ALA A 573 4.73 -7.09 10.24
CA ALA A 573 5.33 -8.17 9.48
C ALA A 573 4.83 -8.22 8.02
N ARG A 574 3.53 -7.96 7.80
CA ARG A 574 2.98 -7.86 6.43
C ARG A 574 3.56 -6.67 5.66
N HIS A 575 3.67 -5.52 6.33
CA HIS A 575 4.30 -4.36 5.73
C HIS A 575 5.75 -4.66 5.33
N LEU A 576 6.52 -5.30 6.22
CA LEU A 576 7.90 -5.71 5.97
C LEU A 576 8.04 -6.65 4.77
N MET A 577 7.12 -7.61 4.61
CA MET A 577 7.09 -8.51 3.44
C MET A 577 6.86 -7.75 2.13
N VAL A 578 6.00 -6.73 2.12
CA VAL A 578 5.65 -5.95 0.92
C VAL A 578 6.79 -5.02 0.48
N LEU A 579 7.54 -4.43 1.41
CA LEU A 579 8.65 -3.51 1.11
C LEU A 579 9.71 -4.14 0.18
N HIS A 580 9.91 -5.46 0.25
CA HIS A 580 10.86 -6.17 -0.62
C HIS A 580 10.52 -6.07 -2.12
N GLN A 581 9.23 -6.03 -2.48
CA GLN A 581 8.80 -5.95 -3.88
C GLN A 581 9.31 -4.68 -4.57
N ASN A 582 9.48 -3.61 -3.79
CA ASN A 582 9.93 -2.35 -4.31
C ASN A 582 11.39 -2.41 -4.81
N ALA A 583 12.26 -3.12 -4.08
CA ALA A 583 13.63 -3.38 -4.53
C ALA A 583 13.67 -4.29 -5.77
N LEU A 584 12.80 -5.32 -5.83
CA LEU A 584 12.66 -6.17 -7.03
C LEU A 584 12.29 -5.34 -8.26
N MET A 585 11.24 -4.52 -8.13
CA MET A 585 10.75 -3.67 -9.21
C MET A 585 11.79 -2.63 -9.64
N THR A 586 12.48 -2.00 -8.67
CA THR A 586 13.54 -1.01 -8.94
C THR A 586 14.71 -1.62 -9.69
N SER A 587 15.18 -2.80 -9.28
CA SER A 587 16.26 -3.52 -9.95
C SER A 587 15.88 -3.89 -11.39
N SER A 588 14.63 -4.30 -11.62
CA SER A 588 14.16 -4.75 -12.95
C SER A 588 14.06 -3.65 -14.01
N VAL A 589 13.90 -2.39 -13.60
CA VAL A 589 13.67 -1.25 -14.51
C VAL A 589 14.86 -0.30 -14.62
N GLN A 590 15.96 -0.58 -13.92
CA GLN A 590 17.17 0.24 -13.98
C GLN A 590 17.80 0.18 -15.37
N TRP A 591 18.16 1.34 -15.93
CA TRP A 591 18.76 1.42 -17.26
C TRP A 591 20.28 1.52 -17.19
N PHE A 592 20.96 0.69 -17.97
CA PHE A 592 22.41 0.69 -18.17
C PHE A 592 23.19 0.85 -16.85
N GLU A 593 23.72 2.05 -16.59
CA GLU A 593 24.64 2.30 -15.48
C GLU A 593 24.03 3.06 -14.29
N ARG A 594 23.16 4.06 -14.51
CA ARG A 594 22.54 4.89 -13.46
C ARG A 594 21.30 5.65 -13.95
N THR A 595 20.26 5.64 -13.12
CA THR A 595 19.08 6.52 -13.18
C THR A 595 18.81 7.07 -11.76
N LEU A 596 18.04 8.17 -11.61
CA LEU A 596 17.62 8.71 -10.30
C LEU A 596 16.26 8.17 -9.82
N ASP A 597 15.63 7.28 -10.60
CA ASP A 597 14.30 6.72 -10.33
C ASP A 597 14.28 5.63 -9.24
N ASP A 598 15.38 5.45 -8.54
CA ASP A 598 15.56 4.64 -7.35
C ASP A 598 15.73 5.50 -6.08
N SER A 599 16.25 6.73 -6.21
CA SER A 599 16.80 7.49 -5.10
C SER A 599 15.76 7.92 -4.07
N ALA A 600 14.59 8.40 -4.53
CA ALA A 600 13.52 8.83 -3.62
C ALA A 600 12.94 7.64 -2.86
N ASN A 601 12.73 6.53 -3.57
CA ASN A 601 12.11 5.33 -3.05
C ASN A 601 13.04 4.54 -2.12
N ARG A 602 14.33 4.46 -2.43
CA ARG A 602 15.34 3.82 -1.56
C ARG A 602 15.50 4.54 -0.21
N ARG A 603 15.32 5.87 -0.18
CA ARG A 603 15.33 6.68 1.06
C ARG A 603 14.11 6.44 1.96
N ILE A 604 13.10 5.73 1.45
CA ILE A 604 11.87 5.33 2.15
C ILE A 604 12.01 3.85 2.55
N THR A 605 12.08 2.99 1.53
CA THR A 605 11.98 1.53 1.66
C THR A 605 13.08 0.93 2.56
N LEU A 606 14.34 1.35 2.42
CA LEU A 606 15.43 0.76 3.21
C LEU A 606 15.31 1.12 4.70
N PRO A 607 15.26 2.41 5.11
CA PRO A 607 15.05 2.76 6.52
C PRO A 607 13.78 2.12 7.11
N GLU A 608 12.67 2.16 6.38
CA GLU A 608 11.39 1.60 6.87
C GLU A 608 11.45 0.10 7.07
N ALA A 609 12.14 -0.65 6.21
CA ALA A 609 12.30 -2.09 6.40
C ALA A 609 13.10 -2.42 7.67
N PHE A 610 14.20 -1.71 7.92
CA PHE A 610 14.99 -1.90 9.14
C PHE A 610 14.23 -1.48 10.39
N LEU A 611 13.57 -0.32 10.38
CA LEU A 611 12.76 0.15 11.51
C LEU A 611 11.57 -0.78 11.78
N THR A 612 10.91 -1.26 10.74
CA THR A 612 9.80 -2.22 10.88
C THR A 612 10.30 -3.55 11.44
N ALA A 613 11.44 -4.06 10.95
CA ALA A 613 12.05 -5.29 11.47
C ALA A 613 12.44 -5.16 12.95
N ASP A 614 13.03 -4.04 13.34
CA ASP A 614 13.39 -3.75 14.73
C ASP A 614 12.16 -3.73 15.66
N ILE A 615 11.08 -3.04 15.26
CA ILE A 615 9.84 -3.01 16.04
C ILE A 615 9.20 -4.41 16.12
N VAL A 616 9.21 -5.18 15.01
CA VAL A 616 8.70 -6.55 14.98
C VAL A 616 9.45 -7.45 15.97
N LEU A 617 10.79 -7.42 15.95
CA LEU A 617 11.65 -8.20 16.83
C LEU A 617 11.49 -7.79 18.29
N SER A 618 11.58 -6.48 18.57
CA SER A 618 11.43 -5.94 19.93
C SER A 618 10.07 -6.25 20.53
N THR A 619 9.00 -6.19 19.73
CA THR A 619 7.65 -6.56 20.17
C THR A 619 7.53 -8.06 20.43
N LEU A 620 8.10 -8.92 19.58
CA LEU A 620 8.13 -10.37 19.80
C LEU A 620 8.93 -10.75 21.04
N GLN A 621 10.06 -10.09 21.27
CA GLN A 621 10.86 -10.30 22.48
C GLN A 621 10.01 -10.00 23.72
N ASN A 622 9.32 -8.85 23.75
CA ASN A 622 8.44 -8.48 24.86
C ASN A 622 7.32 -9.51 25.09
N VAL A 623 6.72 -10.04 24.02
CA VAL A 623 5.73 -11.11 24.11
C VAL A 623 6.35 -12.37 24.71
N SER A 624 7.51 -12.80 24.22
CA SER A 624 8.17 -14.03 24.66
C SER A 624 8.64 -13.98 26.12
N GLU A 625 9.13 -12.83 26.60
CA GLU A 625 9.64 -12.68 27.97
C GLU A 625 8.55 -12.71 29.04
N GLY A 626 7.32 -12.31 28.71
CA GLY A 626 6.21 -12.26 29.66
C GLY A 626 5.01 -13.11 29.26
N LEU A 627 5.20 -14.08 28.36
CA LEU A 627 4.16 -15.00 27.93
C LEU A 627 3.67 -15.82 29.13
N VAL A 628 2.37 -15.80 29.38
CA VAL A 628 1.73 -16.59 30.43
C VAL A 628 1.13 -17.84 29.80
N VAL A 629 1.49 -19.00 30.33
CA VAL A 629 0.85 -20.29 29.96
C VAL A 629 -0.13 -20.67 31.06
N TYR A 630 -1.28 -21.24 30.68
CA TYR A 630 -2.31 -21.72 31.62
C TYR A 630 -2.40 -23.25 31.64
N PRO A 631 -1.47 -23.97 32.32
CA PRO A 631 -1.45 -25.43 32.36
C PRO A 631 -2.78 -26.06 32.79
N LYS A 632 -3.51 -25.45 33.74
CA LYS A 632 -4.80 -25.97 34.20
C LYS A 632 -5.90 -25.85 33.14
N VAL A 633 -5.87 -24.80 32.31
CA VAL A 633 -6.82 -24.63 31.20
C VAL A 633 -6.52 -25.65 30.11
N ILE A 634 -5.25 -25.82 29.78
CA ILE A 634 -4.75 -26.83 28.84
C ILE A 634 -5.16 -28.23 29.32
N ALA A 635 -4.85 -28.58 30.58
CA ALA A 635 -5.20 -29.88 31.16
C ALA A 635 -6.71 -30.16 31.12
N ARG A 636 -7.55 -29.15 31.42
CA ARG A 636 -9.00 -29.28 31.32
C ARG A 636 -9.45 -29.56 29.89
N ARG A 637 -8.91 -28.86 28.89
CA ARG A 637 -9.26 -29.13 27.47
C ARG A 637 -8.81 -30.52 27.06
N ILE A 638 -7.59 -30.91 27.40
CA ILE A 638 -7.08 -32.26 27.16
C ILE A 638 -8.05 -33.27 27.75
N SER A 639 -8.44 -33.16 29.02
CA SER A 639 -9.38 -34.11 29.64
C SER A 639 -10.75 -34.23 28.95
N GLN A 640 -11.21 -33.18 28.27
CA GLN A 640 -12.49 -33.19 27.53
C GLN A 640 -12.39 -33.95 26.20
N GLU A 641 -11.25 -33.84 25.53
CA GLU A 641 -10.99 -34.48 24.22
C GLU A 641 -10.36 -35.86 24.34
N LEU A 642 -9.65 -36.13 25.45
CA LEU A 642 -8.88 -37.35 25.66
C LEU A 642 -9.70 -38.64 25.52
N PRO A 643 -10.97 -38.73 25.97
CA PRO A 643 -11.82 -39.89 25.67
C PRO A 643 -11.91 -40.23 24.19
N PHE A 644 -12.00 -39.22 23.32
CA PHE A 644 -12.04 -39.42 21.87
C PHE A 644 -10.65 -39.76 21.31
N MET A 645 -9.58 -39.19 21.86
CA MET A 645 -8.21 -39.47 21.41
C MET A 645 -7.72 -40.86 21.83
N ALA A 646 -8.18 -41.35 22.99
CA ALA A 646 -7.76 -42.63 23.55
C ALA A 646 -8.37 -43.85 22.84
N THR A 647 -9.28 -43.65 21.88
CA THR A 647 -9.95 -44.76 21.17
C THR A 647 -8.97 -45.73 20.53
N GLU A 648 -7.85 -45.25 20.00
CA GLU A 648 -6.81 -46.12 19.43
C GLU A 648 -6.14 -46.99 20.51
N ASN A 649 -5.81 -46.40 21.66
CA ASN A 649 -5.24 -47.12 22.80
C ASN A 649 -6.20 -48.18 23.33
N VAL A 650 -7.50 -47.89 23.39
CA VAL A 650 -8.55 -48.84 23.79
C VAL A 650 -8.63 -50.02 22.79
N ILE A 651 -8.58 -49.75 21.48
CA ILE A 651 -8.54 -50.80 20.43
C ILE A 651 -7.27 -51.64 20.57
N MET A 652 -6.11 -51.03 20.79
CA MET A 652 -4.87 -51.77 20.97
C MET A 652 -4.87 -52.63 22.23
N ALA A 653 -5.43 -52.12 23.33
CA ALA A 653 -5.55 -52.86 24.58
C ALA A 653 -6.45 -54.09 24.42
N ILE A 654 -7.61 -53.96 23.76
CA ILE A 654 -8.50 -55.11 23.56
C ILE A 654 -7.89 -56.17 22.65
N VAL A 655 -7.17 -55.76 21.59
CA VAL A 655 -6.43 -56.68 20.72
C VAL A 655 -5.35 -57.44 21.48
N LYS A 656 -4.62 -56.77 22.39
CA LYS A 656 -3.63 -57.42 23.26
C LYS A 656 -4.25 -58.47 24.19
N LYS A 657 -5.52 -58.32 24.55
CA LYS A 657 -6.29 -59.31 25.34
C LYS A 657 -6.98 -60.37 24.46
N GLY A 658 -6.70 -60.40 23.15
CA GLY A 658 -7.22 -61.40 22.21
C GLY A 658 -8.51 -61.01 21.48
N GLY A 659 -8.96 -59.75 21.58
CA GLY A 659 -10.12 -59.24 20.86
C GLY A 659 -9.87 -58.93 19.38
N ASP A 660 -10.94 -58.92 18.58
CA ASP A 660 -10.88 -58.59 17.15
C ASP A 660 -10.80 -57.07 16.92
N ARG A 661 -9.78 -56.62 16.19
CA ARG A 661 -9.55 -55.18 15.95
C ARG A 661 -10.72 -54.52 15.20
N GLN A 662 -11.32 -55.21 14.23
CA GLN A 662 -12.35 -54.65 13.36
C GLN A 662 -13.66 -54.48 14.13
N GLU A 663 -14.01 -55.47 14.94
CA GLU A 663 -15.16 -55.43 15.84
C GLU A 663 -15.00 -54.34 16.91
N ALA A 664 -13.81 -54.24 17.53
CA ALA A 664 -13.49 -53.18 18.49
C ALA A 664 -13.65 -51.78 17.91
N HIS A 665 -13.12 -51.57 16.70
CA HIS A 665 -13.23 -50.30 16.00
C HIS A 665 -14.69 -49.94 15.68
N GLU A 666 -15.48 -50.89 15.19
CA GLU A 666 -16.89 -50.63 14.83
C GLU A 666 -17.73 -50.27 16.07
N LYS A 667 -17.52 -50.98 17.18
CA LYS A 667 -18.16 -50.65 18.46
C LYS A 667 -17.77 -49.26 18.95
N ILE A 668 -16.48 -48.95 19.00
CA ILE A 668 -16.00 -47.63 19.39
C ILE A 668 -16.52 -46.54 18.45
N ARG A 669 -16.61 -46.78 17.14
CA ARG A 669 -17.16 -45.83 16.18
C ARG A 669 -18.61 -45.44 16.50
N VAL A 670 -19.45 -46.42 16.84
CA VAL A 670 -20.84 -46.19 17.24
C VAL A 670 -20.90 -45.40 18.55
N LEU A 671 -20.20 -45.86 19.59
CA LEU A 671 -20.20 -45.20 20.90
C LEU A 671 -19.64 -43.76 20.83
N SER A 672 -18.64 -43.54 19.97
CA SER A 672 -18.03 -42.22 19.73
C SER A 672 -18.97 -41.28 18.96
N HIS A 673 -19.80 -41.80 18.05
CA HIS A 673 -20.84 -40.99 17.40
C HIS A 673 -21.90 -40.53 18.39
N GLU A 674 -22.33 -41.42 19.28
CA GLU A 674 -23.33 -41.08 20.31
C GLU A 674 -22.79 -40.06 21.33
N ALA A 675 -21.58 -40.29 21.84
CA ALA A 675 -20.88 -39.32 22.70
C ALA A 675 -20.62 -38.00 21.97
N GLY A 676 -20.28 -38.06 20.68
CA GLY A 676 -20.11 -36.87 19.83
C GLY A 676 -21.40 -36.06 19.67
N HIS A 677 -22.56 -36.71 19.51
CA HIS A 677 -23.87 -36.05 19.49
C HIS A 677 -24.15 -35.38 20.85
N GLN A 678 -23.90 -36.08 21.95
CA GLN A 678 -24.06 -35.55 23.30
C GLN A 678 -23.25 -34.27 23.54
N VAL A 679 -21.98 -34.25 23.13
CA VAL A 679 -21.12 -33.07 23.28
C VAL A 679 -21.54 -31.95 22.32
N LYS A 680 -21.70 -32.25 21.03
CA LYS A 680 -21.84 -31.22 19.98
C LYS A 680 -23.26 -30.66 19.84
N GLN A 681 -24.29 -31.48 20.03
CA GLN A 681 -25.69 -31.08 19.86
C GLN A 681 -26.37 -30.75 21.19
N LEU A 682 -26.03 -31.48 22.26
CA LEU A 682 -26.67 -31.31 23.57
C LEU A 682 -25.85 -30.47 24.55
N GLY A 683 -24.57 -30.20 24.25
CA GLY A 683 -23.69 -29.41 25.12
C GLY A 683 -23.37 -30.07 26.46
N LEU A 684 -23.48 -31.40 26.53
CA LEU A 684 -23.23 -32.20 27.74
C LEU A 684 -21.78 -32.70 27.81
N GLU A 685 -21.36 -33.21 28.96
CA GLU A 685 -20.03 -33.78 29.15
C GLU A 685 -19.81 -35.02 28.27
N ASN A 686 -18.55 -35.26 27.92
CA ASN A 686 -18.13 -36.41 27.14
C ASN A 686 -18.27 -37.69 27.97
N ASP A 687 -19.17 -38.59 27.57
CA ASP A 687 -19.45 -39.84 28.27
C ASP A 687 -18.93 -41.08 27.53
N LEU A 688 -18.04 -40.91 26.54
CA LEU A 688 -17.53 -42.02 25.72
C LEU A 688 -16.91 -43.15 26.57
N ILE A 689 -16.13 -42.82 27.59
CA ILE A 689 -15.51 -43.83 28.46
C ILE A 689 -16.56 -44.57 29.28
N GLU A 690 -17.58 -43.87 29.77
CA GLU A 690 -18.69 -44.50 30.50
C GLU A 690 -19.50 -45.43 29.58
N ARG A 691 -19.66 -45.07 28.31
CA ARG A 691 -20.26 -45.94 27.29
C ARG A 691 -19.41 -47.19 27.04
N ILE A 692 -18.09 -47.03 26.91
CA ILE A 692 -17.15 -48.16 26.74
C ILE A 692 -17.17 -49.07 27.97
N LYS A 693 -17.18 -48.53 29.19
CA LYS A 693 -17.26 -49.29 30.46
C LYS A 693 -18.56 -50.12 30.59
N ARG A 694 -19.62 -49.76 29.87
CA ARG A 694 -20.93 -50.45 29.87
C ARG A 694 -21.06 -51.50 28.77
N ASP A 695 -20.29 -51.43 27.69
CA ASP A 695 -20.30 -52.42 26.63
C ASP A 695 -19.44 -53.62 27.04
N SER A 696 -20.07 -54.78 27.21
CA SER A 696 -19.42 -56.02 27.68
C SER A 696 -18.26 -56.48 26.79
N TYR A 697 -18.18 -56.00 25.55
CA TYR A 697 -17.05 -56.27 24.67
C TYR A 697 -15.71 -55.76 25.24
N PHE A 698 -15.73 -54.68 26.02
CA PHE A 698 -14.52 -54.06 26.60
C PHE A 698 -14.22 -54.51 28.04
N ASP A 699 -14.97 -55.48 28.59
CA ASP A 699 -14.72 -56.02 29.94
C ASP A 699 -13.26 -56.49 30.16
N PRO A 700 -12.54 -57.10 29.18
CA PRO A 700 -11.15 -57.55 29.39
C PRO A 700 -10.12 -56.44 29.68
N ILE A 701 -10.46 -55.18 29.42
CA ILE A 701 -9.58 -54.02 29.63
C ILE A 701 -10.17 -53.00 30.62
N LYS A 702 -11.28 -53.35 31.27
CA LYS A 702 -12.08 -52.42 32.10
C LYS A 702 -11.29 -51.78 33.23
N ASP A 703 -10.43 -52.56 33.87
CA ASP A 703 -9.56 -52.11 34.97
C ASP A 703 -8.36 -51.29 34.49
N GLU A 704 -8.04 -51.32 33.19
CA GLU A 704 -6.94 -50.58 32.56
C GLU A 704 -7.43 -49.29 31.87
N LEU A 705 -8.74 -49.09 31.72
CA LEU A 705 -9.31 -47.98 30.95
C LEU A 705 -8.91 -46.59 31.47
N ASP A 706 -8.80 -46.42 32.78
CA ASP A 706 -8.41 -45.13 33.37
C ASP A 706 -6.91 -44.84 33.15
N ASP A 707 -6.06 -45.88 33.10
CA ASP A 707 -4.63 -45.73 32.77
C ASP A 707 -4.41 -45.39 31.29
N LEU A 708 -5.27 -45.89 30.40
CA LEU A 708 -5.25 -45.56 28.96
C LEU A 708 -5.62 -44.08 28.68
N LEU A 709 -6.10 -43.37 29.70
CA LEU A 709 -6.45 -41.95 29.68
C LEU A 709 -5.38 -41.09 30.37
N ASP A 710 -4.17 -41.58 30.63
CA ASP A 710 -3.07 -40.73 31.09
C ASP A 710 -2.50 -39.92 29.89
N PRO A 711 -2.62 -38.56 29.89
CA PRO A 711 -2.07 -37.73 28.82
C PRO A 711 -0.56 -37.91 28.61
N GLN A 712 0.19 -38.30 29.64
CA GLN A 712 1.65 -38.50 29.54
C GLN A 712 2.00 -39.67 28.60
N THR A 713 1.07 -40.59 28.37
CA THR A 713 1.30 -41.70 27.42
C THR A 713 1.20 -41.26 25.95
N PHE A 714 0.67 -40.06 25.67
CA PHE A 714 0.47 -39.54 24.31
C PHE A 714 1.57 -38.59 23.83
N ILE A 715 2.52 -38.20 24.69
CA ILE A 715 3.55 -37.20 24.33
C ILE A 715 4.72 -37.78 23.53
N GLY A 716 4.85 -39.12 23.49
CA GLY A 716 5.89 -39.82 22.74
C GLY A 716 7.31 -39.32 23.07
N ARG A 717 8.12 -39.06 22.04
CA ARG A 717 9.50 -38.57 22.16
C ARG A 717 9.63 -37.04 22.16
N ALA A 718 8.54 -36.31 22.33
CA ALA A 718 8.56 -34.85 22.26
C ALA A 718 9.55 -34.23 23.28
N PRO A 719 9.63 -34.68 24.56
CA PRO A 719 10.61 -34.14 25.50
C PRO A 719 12.06 -34.30 25.03
N GLU A 720 12.45 -35.49 24.57
CA GLU A 720 13.82 -35.75 24.10
C GLU A 720 14.15 -34.99 22.82
N GLN A 721 13.15 -34.77 21.96
CA GLN A 721 13.32 -33.95 20.75
C GLN A 721 13.58 -32.48 21.11
N VAL A 722 12.85 -31.93 22.09
CA VAL A 722 13.07 -30.57 22.58
C VAL A 722 14.47 -30.43 23.18
N ASP A 723 14.86 -31.34 24.07
CA ASP A 723 16.20 -31.30 24.69
C ASP A 723 17.32 -31.42 23.65
N SER A 724 17.15 -32.32 22.68
CA SER A 724 18.11 -32.48 21.58
C SER A 724 18.19 -31.22 20.72
N PHE A 725 17.06 -30.57 20.43
CA PHE A 725 17.04 -29.35 19.62
C PHE A 725 17.72 -28.18 20.35
N LEU A 726 17.38 -27.96 21.63
CA LEU A 726 17.98 -26.90 22.44
C LEU A 726 19.49 -27.04 22.50
N LYS A 727 19.98 -28.26 22.79
CA LYS A 727 21.42 -28.53 22.92
C LYS A 727 22.19 -28.45 21.61
N GLN A 728 21.62 -28.99 20.51
CA GLN A 728 22.35 -29.11 19.25
C GLN A 728 22.30 -27.85 18.38
N TRP A 729 21.23 -27.06 18.50
CA TRP A 729 20.97 -25.95 17.57
C TRP A 729 20.84 -24.60 18.26
N VAL A 730 20.21 -24.53 19.43
CA VAL A 730 19.97 -23.25 20.13
C VAL A 730 21.19 -22.83 20.94
N GLU A 731 21.75 -23.71 21.78
CA GLU A 731 22.93 -23.40 22.58
C GLU A 731 24.13 -22.90 21.75
N PRO A 732 24.48 -23.52 20.59
CA PRO A 732 25.55 -23.00 19.74
C PRO A 732 25.24 -21.63 19.13
N ALA A 733 23.99 -21.37 18.74
CA ALA A 733 23.59 -20.07 18.18
C ALA A 733 23.66 -18.96 19.24
N LEU A 734 23.28 -19.25 20.49
CA LEU A 734 23.42 -18.33 21.62
C LEU A 734 24.88 -18.14 22.06
N ALA A 735 25.80 -19.02 21.63
CA ALA A 735 27.21 -18.96 21.98
C ALA A 735 28.02 -17.98 21.10
N ASP A 736 27.42 -17.43 20.04
CA ASP A 736 28.01 -16.39 19.19
C ASP A 736 28.28 -15.10 19.99
N GLU A 737 29.44 -14.48 19.80
CA GLU A 737 29.89 -13.34 20.63
C GLU A 737 29.07 -12.06 20.40
N GLU A 738 28.55 -11.83 19.18
CA GLU A 738 27.65 -10.70 18.92
C GLU A 738 26.30 -10.92 19.61
N VAL A 739 25.79 -12.16 19.53
CA VAL A 739 24.53 -12.56 20.17
C VAL A 739 24.64 -12.47 21.70
N LYS A 740 25.72 -12.99 22.31
CA LYS A 740 25.98 -12.84 23.75
C LYS A 740 26.05 -11.37 24.17
N GLY A 741 26.75 -10.55 23.38
CA GLY A 741 26.86 -9.12 23.63
C GLY A 741 25.51 -8.40 23.60
N ALA A 742 24.61 -8.80 22.70
CA ALA A 742 23.25 -8.28 22.64
C ALA A 742 22.39 -8.73 23.84
N ILE A 743 22.46 -10.01 24.21
CA ILE A 743 21.75 -10.55 25.38
C ILE A 743 22.20 -9.86 26.67
N ALA A 744 23.50 -9.67 26.87
CA ALA A 744 24.05 -9.01 28.06
C ALA A 744 23.63 -7.54 28.20
N LYS A 745 23.27 -6.88 27.07
CA LYS A 745 22.77 -5.50 27.04
C LYS A 745 21.25 -5.42 27.07
N SER A 746 20.54 -6.55 26.98
CA SER A 746 19.08 -6.56 26.97
C SER A 746 18.55 -6.10 28.33
N GLN A 747 17.83 -4.99 28.33
CA GLN A 747 16.96 -4.58 29.42
C GLN A 747 15.52 -4.84 28.98
N LYS A 748 14.60 -5.00 29.95
CA LYS A 748 13.17 -5.14 29.66
C LYS A 748 12.72 -3.98 28.77
N ILE A 749 12.41 -4.26 27.51
CA ILE A 749 12.16 -3.22 26.50
C ILE A 749 10.83 -2.52 26.84
N GLU A 750 10.92 -1.28 27.33
CA GLU A 750 9.76 -0.38 27.37
C GLU A 750 9.47 0.05 25.93
N LEU A 751 8.42 -0.53 25.33
CA LEU A 751 7.90 -0.03 24.06
C LEU A 751 7.47 1.43 24.26
N SER A 752 8.11 2.36 23.54
CA SER A 752 7.57 3.70 23.35
C SER A 752 6.20 3.56 22.68
N VAL A 753 5.22 4.27 23.21
CA VAL A 753 3.82 4.16 22.77
C VAL A 753 3.59 4.98 21.52
#